data_AF-A0A2E2ILV3-F1
#
_entry.id   AF-A0A2E2ILV3-F1
#
_cell.length_a   1.000
_cell.length_b   1.000
_cell.length_c   1.000
_cell.angle_alpha   90.00
_cell.angle_beta   90.00
_cell.angle_gamma   90.00
#
_symmetry.space_group_name_H-M   'P 1'
#
loop_
_entity.id
_entity.type
_entity.pdbx_description
1 polymer ?
#
loop_
_entity_poly.entity_id
_entity_poly.type
_entity_poly.pdbx_seq_one_letter_code
_entity_poly.pdbx_strand_id
1 'polypeptide(L)'
;MANLRIRCFGFTDADHQQLQALLSQYNSSLNYQWQISRLGHAVLYFYNIDNAEGLKAWQHRDINLLNIYCSRRKINHEKNLLQIKLPLTSSNLFSVFAFAERHFAQSTKLSAKGFHFLQSPAKVINPRLFSMWLGTKLLGTQAKPAADLPKLHLLTSVVSSEQRGDIITDPVLLKTWLSQLTDDLPQRLSILLANLQSIKQQHISESRQINLLDVYYLELKRLLLSRDSKIIAAESSLKRPTPKNLTNFSQTLRCLAELYFTLADKHYQRGERPADQTRFLFCLNRGSELIALQILHATVHYRTAPKDCWLQLNQLLIYLEKAKALDLKPEISPLVSSDSFAHIYKLIALTVIADPYSLSKHSVIRLYSMLSEVVNKVLITDIPPQQQVLENAFLLTGFFCIEAETDQAPKAMSKTPQLIRQIPDNRMLQTQDVLTILGQKLIPINKQENRLDLLLIRQVMPQLAASYQRQSPRKQLIESGSVELVHGYAAIVNFLNGAASPSMKTMVLNNSEHGSLLLITECNDNIDVNELVLLKMQNSLQLATICWFCNDWQNNAQAGLSLIDGTPEIATCQPKSGNLVYPALQLNTQIPALITQKGVFSPKRQLTVFNAKGDPLNVETKDVYSATLDYERFTYIIKAGS
;
A
#
# COMPACT_ATOMS: atom_id res chain seq x y z
N MET A 1 20.69 -9.49 27.11
CA MET A 1 19.59 -8.59 26.69
C MET A 1 19.18 -7.75 27.89
N ALA A 2 19.02 -6.44 27.75
CA ALA A 2 18.67 -5.57 28.87
C ALA A 2 17.16 -5.66 29.16
N ASN A 3 16.76 -5.84 30.42
CA ASN A 3 15.35 -5.85 30.82
C ASN A 3 14.88 -4.41 31.06
N LEU A 4 13.73 -4.06 30.48
CA LEU A 4 13.08 -2.76 30.69
C LEU A 4 12.10 -2.86 31.86
N ARG A 5 12.16 -1.89 32.78
CA ARG A 5 11.39 -1.90 34.03
C ARG A 5 10.24 -0.91 34.02
N ILE A 6 9.08 -1.36 34.50
CA ILE A 6 7.87 -0.55 34.69
C ILE A 6 7.67 -0.32 36.17
N ARG A 7 7.25 0.89 36.54
CA ARG A 7 6.84 1.19 37.91
C ARG A 7 5.43 1.73 37.94
N CYS A 8 4.62 1.23 38.86
CA CYS A 8 3.22 1.59 39.00
C CYS A 8 3.00 2.22 40.38
N PHE A 9 2.28 3.34 40.43
CA PHE A 9 1.91 4.02 41.66
C PHE A 9 0.39 4.08 41.79
N GLY A 10 -0.15 3.70 42.96
CA GLY A 10 -1.60 3.69 43.24
C GLY A 10 -2.40 2.58 42.54
N PHE A 11 -1.73 1.62 41.90
CA PHE A 11 -2.37 0.46 41.27
C PHE A 11 -2.80 -0.56 42.34
N THR A 12 -4.01 -1.11 42.20
CA THR A 12 -4.50 -2.19 43.07
C THR A 12 -3.85 -3.54 42.68
N ASP A 13 -4.00 -4.57 43.51
CA ASP A 13 -3.50 -5.92 43.18
C ASP A 13 -4.14 -6.46 41.88
N ALA A 14 -5.41 -6.15 41.63
CA ALA A 14 -6.08 -6.50 40.39
C ALA A 14 -5.48 -5.77 39.17
N ASP A 15 -5.14 -4.47 39.30
CA ASP A 15 -4.50 -3.71 38.22
C ASP A 15 -3.08 -4.26 37.94
N HIS A 16 -2.34 -4.68 38.97
CA HIS A 16 -1.03 -5.33 38.83
C HIS A 16 -1.12 -6.70 38.16
N GLN A 17 -2.06 -7.55 38.57
CA GLN A 17 -2.30 -8.86 37.96
C GLN A 17 -2.69 -8.71 36.49
N GLN A 18 -3.54 -7.73 36.16
CA GLN A 18 -3.94 -7.43 34.79
C GLN A 18 -2.76 -6.95 33.94
N LEU A 19 -1.94 -6.03 34.45
CA LEU A 19 -0.74 -5.56 33.76
C LEU A 19 0.26 -6.70 33.54
N GLN A 20 0.45 -7.58 34.54
CA GLN A 20 1.36 -8.72 34.46
C GLN A 20 0.88 -9.75 33.42
N ALA A 21 -0.43 -10.04 33.37
CA ALA A 21 -1.03 -10.93 32.37
C ALA A 21 -0.82 -10.37 30.95
N LEU A 22 -1.07 -9.08 30.76
CA LEU A 22 -0.88 -8.41 29.46
C LEU A 22 0.60 -8.39 29.06
N LEU A 23 1.52 -8.12 30.00
CA LEU A 23 2.97 -8.18 29.74
C LEU A 23 3.42 -9.58 29.30
N SER A 24 2.91 -10.63 29.93
CA SER A 24 3.23 -12.01 29.55
C SER A 24 2.77 -12.34 28.12
N GLN A 25 1.67 -11.74 27.66
CA GLN A 25 1.13 -11.90 26.31
C GLN A 25 1.97 -11.14 25.26
N TYR A 26 2.58 -10.01 25.62
CA TYR A 26 3.30 -9.15 24.68
C TYR A 26 4.82 -9.34 24.64
N ASN A 27 5.44 -9.88 25.70
CA ASN A 27 6.89 -10.02 25.78
C ASN A 27 7.50 -10.88 24.66
N SER A 28 6.75 -11.79 24.03
CA SER A 28 7.21 -12.55 22.85
C SER A 28 7.16 -11.78 21.54
N SER A 29 6.48 -10.63 21.52
CA SER A 29 6.19 -9.81 20.34
C SER A 29 6.86 -8.42 20.39
N LEU A 30 7.63 -8.15 21.46
CA LEU A 30 8.33 -6.90 21.74
C LEU A 30 9.84 -7.11 21.66
N ASN A 31 10.62 -6.04 21.45
CA ASN A 31 12.07 -6.15 21.23
C ASN A 31 12.86 -6.34 22.54
N TYR A 32 12.27 -5.97 23.69
CA TYR A 32 12.86 -6.11 25.02
C TYR A 32 11.89 -6.85 25.97
N GLN A 33 12.45 -7.53 26.97
CA GLN A 33 11.64 -8.10 28.05
C GLN A 33 11.27 -7.02 29.06
N TRP A 34 9.96 -6.84 29.26
CA TRP A 34 9.39 -5.89 30.20
C TRP A 34 9.05 -6.56 31.54
N GLN A 35 9.43 -5.91 32.64
CA GLN A 35 9.20 -6.40 34.00
C GLN A 35 8.65 -5.29 34.90
N ILE A 36 7.67 -5.62 35.74
CA ILE A 36 7.18 -4.69 36.77
C ILE A 36 8.16 -4.73 37.94
N SER A 37 8.70 -3.58 38.34
CA SER A 37 9.61 -3.45 39.48
C SER A 37 8.99 -2.57 40.56
N ARG A 38 9.09 -3.01 41.82
CA ARG A 38 8.65 -2.23 42.99
C ARG A 38 9.72 -1.25 43.49
N LEU A 39 11.00 -1.51 43.18
CA LEU A 39 12.15 -0.73 43.65
C LEU A 39 13.11 -0.38 42.48
N GLY A 40 13.86 0.71 42.64
CA GLY A 40 14.87 1.18 41.66
C GLY A 40 14.32 2.06 40.53
N HIS A 41 15.22 2.43 39.60
CA HIS A 41 14.90 3.23 38.43
C HIS A 41 14.11 2.40 37.41
N ALA A 42 13.01 2.95 36.92
CA ALA A 42 12.20 2.41 35.84
C ALA A 42 12.23 3.33 34.63
N VAL A 43 11.85 2.78 33.49
CA VAL A 43 11.87 3.48 32.21
C VAL A 43 10.48 3.97 31.79
N LEU A 44 9.45 3.42 32.42
CA LEU A 44 8.05 3.72 32.18
C LEU A 44 7.32 3.72 33.52
N TYR A 45 6.58 4.80 33.78
CA TYR A 45 5.89 5.00 35.06
C TYR A 45 4.39 5.17 34.84
N PHE A 46 3.58 4.32 35.47
CA PHE A 46 2.11 4.43 35.47
C PHE A 46 1.62 4.99 36.79
N TYR A 47 0.72 5.97 36.73
CA TYR A 47 0.15 6.60 37.92
C TYR A 47 -1.37 6.48 37.88
N ASN A 48 -1.94 5.66 38.77
CA ASN A 48 -3.38 5.61 38.97
C ASN A 48 -3.80 6.75 39.90
N ILE A 49 -4.25 7.84 39.29
CA ILE A 49 -4.62 9.07 40.00
C ILE A 49 -5.97 8.98 40.74
N ASP A 50 -6.73 7.89 40.54
CA ASP A 50 -7.94 7.63 41.33
C ASP A 50 -7.59 7.19 42.77
N ASN A 51 -6.30 6.89 43.03
CA ASN A 51 -5.77 6.57 44.35
C ASN A 51 -4.92 7.74 44.86
N ALA A 52 -5.05 8.07 46.16
CA ALA A 52 -4.28 9.11 46.82
C ALA A 52 -2.76 8.92 46.68
N GLU A 53 -2.27 7.67 46.71
CA GLU A 53 -0.85 7.35 46.51
C GLU A 53 -0.41 7.68 45.08
N GLY A 54 -1.19 7.27 44.08
CA GLY A 54 -0.87 7.54 42.67
C GLY A 54 -0.98 9.02 42.31
N LEU A 55 -1.95 9.74 42.88
CA LEU A 55 -2.08 11.19 42.73
C LEU A 55 -0.90 11.94 43.37
N LYS A 56 -0.50 11.54 44.59
CA LYS A 56 0.67 12.13 45.27
C LYS A 56 1.95 11.89 44.48
N ALA A 57 2.15 10.66 43.98
CA ALA A 57 3.30 10.32 43.15
C ALA A 57 3.29 11.07 41.80
N TRP A 58 2.11 11.26 41.19
CA TRP A 58 1.96 12.04 39.96
C TRP A 58 2.37 13.51 40.16
N GLN A 59 1.98 14.13 41.28
CA GLN A 59 2.33 15.52 41.60
C GLN A 59 3.84 15.72 41.79
N HIS A 60 4.56 14.71 42.26
CA HIS A 60 6.00 14.74 42.52
C HIS A 60 6.82 14.02 41.45
N ARG A 61 6.22 13.72 40.29
CA ARG A 61 6.88 12.96 39.23
C ARG A 61 8.03 13.75 38.63
N ASP A 62 9.07 13.04 38.21
CA ASP A 62 10.08 13.61 37.33
C ASP A 62 9.49 13.74 35.93
N ILE A 63 9.23 14.98 35.50
CA ILE A 63 8.65 15.31 34.21
C ILE A 63 9.54 14.94 33.02
N ASN A 64 10.83 14.63 33.26
CA ASN A 64 11.77 14.18 32.23
C ASN A 64 11.68 12.68 31.94
N LEU A 65 10.91 11.94 32.74
CA LEU A 65 10.68 10.51 32.55
C LEU A 65 9.36 10.26 31.82
N LEU A 66 9.25 9.08 31.21
CA LEU A 66 8.03 8.68 30.54
C LEU A 66 6.95 8.31 31.56
N ASN A 67 6.02 9.26 31.77
CA ASN A 67 4.95 9.15 32.75
C ASN A 67 3.58 8.98 32.06
N ILE A 68 2.82 7.98 32.51
CA ILE A 68 1.50 7.62 31.99
C ILE A 68 0.44 7.89 33.05
N TYR A 69 -0.52 8.75 32.69
CA TYR A 69 -1.65 9.11 33.53
C TYR A 69 -2.76 8.08 33.41
N CYS A 70 -3.15 7.43 34.51
CA CYS A 70 -4.17 6.38 34.51
C CYS A 70 -5.36 6.77 35.37
N SER A 71 -6.57 6.67 34.84
CA SER A 71 -7.82 6.88 35.60
C SER A 71 -8.96 6.03 35.04
N ARG A 72 -9.86 5.59 35.92
CA ARG A 72 -11.15 4.95 35.61
C ARG A 72 -12.19 6.00 35.20
N ARG A 73 -12.01 7.26 35.60
CA ARG A 73 -12.91 8.39 35.31
C ARG A 73 -12.54 9.07 34.00
N LYS A 74 -13.55 9.64 33.32
CA LYS A 74 -13.35 10.46 32.12
C LYS A 74 -12.92 11.86 32.57
N ILE A 75 -11.68 12.26 32.32
CA ILE A 75 -11.13 13.54 32.80
C ILE A 75 -10.79 14.41 31.60
N ASN A 76 -11.33 15.63 31.59
CA ASN A 76 -11.23 16.59 30.47
C ASN A 76 -10.21 17.73 30.71
N HIS A 77 -9.41 17.68 31.77
CA HIS A 77 -8.84 18.91 32.33
C HIS A 77 -7.33 19.12 32.18
N GLU A 78 -6.55 18.17 31.69
CA GLU A 78 -5.11 18.40 31.47
C GLU A 78 -4.72 18.16 30.01
N LYS A 79 -4.39 19.26 29.31
CA LYS A 79 -3.88 19.23 27.94
C LYS A 79 -2.44 18.73 27.94
N ASN A 80 -2.08 17.89 26.97
CA ASN A 80 -0.72 17.36 26.72
C ASN A 80 -0.22 16.21 27.63
N LEU A 81 -1.11 15.32 28.10
CA LEU A 81 -0.72 14.13 28.86
C LEU A 81 -1.00 12.82 28.11
N LEU A 82 -0.10 11.84 28.24
CA LEU A 82 -0.35 10.46 27.83
C LEU A 82 -1.30 9.82 28.84
N GLN A 83 -2.58 9.70 28.49
CA GLN A 83 -3.64 9.19 29.35
C GLN A 83 -4.14 7.82 28.90
N ILE A 84 -4.28 6.90 29.85
CA ILE A 84 -4.88 5.58 29.65
C ILE A 84 -6.05 5.41 30.60
N LYS A 85 -7.17 4.88 30.07
CA LYS A 85 -8.32 4.52 30.89
C LYS A 85 -8.10 3.16 31.55
N LEU A 86 -8.37 3.06 32.85
CA LEU A 86 -8.43 1.78 33.59
C LEU A 86 -9.85 1.17 33.51
N PRO A 87 -10.00 -0.18 33.48
CA PRO A 87 -8.96 -1.20 33.57
C PRO A 87 -8.11 -1.31 32.29
N LEU A 88 -6.87 -1.82 32.41
CA LEU A 88 -5.92 -1.85 31.29
C LEU A 88 -6.36 -2.84 30.20
N THR A 89 -6.40 -2.40 28.95
CA THR A 89 -6.73 -3.26 27.80
C THR A 89 -5.51 -3.51 26.92
N SER A 90 -5.55 -4.63 26.20
CA SER A 90 -4.58 -5.04 25.18
C SER A 90 -4.26 -3.92 24.17
N SER A 91 -5.29 -3.25 23.66
CA SER A 91 -5.18 -2.16 22.67
C SER A 91 -4.37 -0.96 23.16
N ASN A 92 -4.44 -0.63 24.45
CA ASN A 92 -3.81 0.57 25.00
C ASN A 92 -2.35 0.34 25.37
N LEU A 93 -2.00 -0.87 25.81
CA LEU A 93 -0.67 -1.19 26.32
C LEU A 93 0.35 -1.55 25.24
N PHE A 94 -0.07 -2.22 24.15
CA PHE A 94 0.86 -2.55 23.06
C PHE A 94 1.47 -1.27 22.46
N SER A 95 0.64 -0.27 22.20
CA SER A 95 1.06 1.04 21.70
C SER A 95 2.02 1.77 22.66
N VAL A 96 1.86 1.56 23.97
CA VAL A 96 2.69 2.19 25.03
C VAL A 96 4.03 1.48 25.18
N PHE A 97 4.08 0.16 25.08
CA PHE A 97 5.34 -0.59 25.12
C PHE A 97 6.17 -0.38 23.85
N ALA A 98 5.55 -0.45 22.68
CA ALA A 98 6.21 -0.14 21.41
C ALA A 98 6.74 1.31 21.39
N PHE A 99 6.01 2.25 22.01
CA PHE A 99 6.45 3.63 22.21
C PHE A 99 7.67 3.74 23.14
N ALA A 100 7.64 3.05 24.29
CA ALA A 100 8.72 3.15 25.27
C ALA A 100 10.03 2.53 24.74
N GLU A 101 9.98 1.38 24.06
CA GLU A 101 11.17 0.77 23.42
C GLU A 101 11.85 1.70 22.41
N ARG A 102 11.04 2.44 21.64
CA ARG A 102 11.50 3.41 20.64
C ARG A 102 12.24 4.60 21.26
N HIS A 103 11.81 5.06 22.45
CA HIS A 103 12.46 6.14 23.18
C HIS A 103 13.85 5.71 23.71
N PHE A 104 14.01 4.45 24.16
CA PHE A 104 15.31 3.93 24.64
C PHE A 104 16.30 3.64 23.52
N ALA A 105 15.83 3.25 22.34
CA ALA A 105 16.71 3.04 21.18
C ALA A 105 17.34 4.35 20.65
N GLN A 106 16.79 5.52 21.02
CA GLN A 106 17.17 6.82 20.44
C GLN A 106 17.91 7.77 21.40
N SER A 107 18.00 7.47 22.70
CA SER A 107 18.56 8.42 23.69
C SER A 107 20.00 8.08 24.11
N THR A 108 21.00 8.82 23.63
CA THR A 108 22.36 8.82 24.22
C THR A 108 22.62 9.99 25.18
N LYS A 109 21.84 11.08 25.17
CA LYS A 109 21.89 12.15 26.20
C LYS A 109 20.53 12.84 26.33
N LEU A 110 20.00 12.89 27.55
CA LEU A 110 18.81 13.66 27.92
C LEU A 110 19.15 15.15 28.03
N SER A 111 18.56 15.98 27.17
CA SER A 111 18.36 17.41 27.44
C SER A 111 17.34 17.99 26.48
N ALA A 112 16.23 18.48 27.02
CA ALA A 112 15.21 19.25 26.31
C ALA A 112 15.15 20.67 26.89
N LYS A 113 15.51 21.67 26.09
CA LYS A 113 15.08 23.06 26.32
C LYS A 113 14.22 23.48 25.14
N GLY A 114 13.01 23.95 25.45
CA GLY A 114 12.18 24.65 24.48
C GLY A 114 10.68 24.56 24.75
N PHE A 115 10.20 25.17 25.84
CA PHE A 115 8.80 25.62 25.93
C PHE A 115 8.72 26.88 26.79
N HIS A 116 8.30 28.00 26.18
CA HIS A 116 7.56 29.07 26.85
C HIS A 116 6.54 29.66 25.87
N PHE A 117 5.29 29.77 26.34
CA PHE A 117 4.14 30.30 25.62
C PHE A 117 4.01 31.82 25.80
N LEU A 118 3.49 32.50 24.78
CA LEU A 118 2.80 33.79 24.92
C LEU A 118 1.29 33.61 24.66
N GLN A 119 0.49 34.37 25.41
CA GLN A 119 -0.95 34.23 25.62
C GLN A 119 -1.72 35.44 25.03
N SER A 120 -2.77 35.13 24.23
CA SER A 120 -4.11 35.78 24.11
C SER A 120 -4.26 37.23 23.59
N PRO A 121 -5.50 37.76 23.31
CA PRO A 121 -6.67 37.27 22.54
C PRO A 121 -7.40 38.39 21.71
N ALA A 122 -8.49 38.08 20.97
CA ALA A 122 -9.71 38.93 20.85
C ALA A 122 -10.90 38.22 20.15
N LYS A 123 -12.12 38.48 20.66
CA LYS A 123 -13.47 38.07 20.18
C LYS A 123 -14.19 39.26 19.53
N VAL A 124 -15.11 39.05 18.57
CA VAL A 124 -16.42 39.76 18.37
C VAL A 124 -17.34 38.85 17.49
N ILE A 125 -18.44 38.23 17.97
CA ILE A 125 -19.90 38.58 18.04
C ILE A 125 -20.68 38.57 16.68
N ASN A 126 -21.82 37.84 16.70
CA ASN A 126 -22.83 37.42 15.68
C ASN A 126 -23.98 38.47 15.50
N PRO A 127 -25.19 38.25 14.88
CA PRO A 127 -25.72 37.63 13.61
C PRO A 127 -26.76 38.54 12.83
N ARG A 128 -27.56 37.98 11.87
CA ARG A 128 -28.92 38.37 11.30
C ARG A 128 -28.95 38.94 9.84
N LEU A 129 -29.92 38.73 8.91
CA LEU A 129 -31.33 38.23 8.81
C LEU A 129 -31.72 37.88 7.32
N PHE A 130 -32.90 37.25 7.16
CA PHE A 130 -33.69 36.78 5.98
C PHE A 130 -33.77 37.62 4.68
N SER A 131 -34.02 36.92 3.55
CA SER A 131 -35.15 37.23 2.65
C SER A 131 -35.63 36.00 1.86
N MET A 132 -36.96 35.82 1.80
CA MET A 132 -37.68 34.97 0.84
C MET A 132 -37.83 35.71 -0.49
N TRP A 133 -37.84 34.98 -1.61
CA TRP A 133 -38.77 35.30 -2.70
C TRP A 133 -39.12 34.05 -3.52
N LEU A 134 -40.42 33.77 -3.63
CA LEU A 134 -41.04 32.88 -4.60
C LEU A 134 -41.17 33.61 -5.94
N GLY A 135 -40.83 32.94 -7.04
CA GLY A 135 -41.07 33.44 -8.39
C GLY A 135 -41.22 32.28 -9.38
N THR A 136 -42.45 31.88 -9.64
CA THR A 136 -42.83 31.04 -10.78
C THR A 136 -42.61 31.79 -12.09
N LYS A 137 -41.70 31.33 -12.95
CA LYS A 137 -41.74 31.58 -14.39
C LYS A 137 -41.26 30.36 -15.16
N LEU A 138 -42.21 29.72 -15.84
CA LEU A 138 -41.98 28.89 -17.02
C LEU A 138 -41.35 29.76 -18.11
N LEU A 139 -40.12 29.45 -18.50
CA LEU A 139 -39.49 29.77 -19.78
C LEU A 139 -38.29 28.84 -19.92
N GLY A 140 -38.16 28.20 -21.09
CA GLY A 140 -37.16 27.17 -21.37
C GLY A 140 -35.73 27.62 -21.07
N THR A 141 -35.29 27.38 -19.84
CA THR A 141 -33.90 27.49 -19.45
C THR A 141 -33.20 26.21 -19.86
N GLN A 142 -32.19 26.31 -20.72
CA GLN A 142 -31.12 25.32 -20.68
C GLN A 142 -30.69 25.22 -19.23
N ALA A 143 -31.00 24.09 -18.60
CA ALA A 143 -30.68 23.89 -17.21
C ALA A 143 -29.16 24.06 -17.05
N LYS A 144 -28.76 24.68 -15.94
CA LYS A 144 -27.35 24.89 -15.61
C LYS A 144 -27.00 23.93 -14.48
N PRO A 145 -25.72 23.52 -14.37
CA PRO A 145 -25.25 22.77 -13.22
C PRO A 145 -25.67 23.41 -11.90
N ALA A 146 -25.93 22.57 -10.89
CA ALA A 146 -26.34 23.01 -9.56
C ALA A 146 -25.28 23.97 -8.97
N ALA A 147 -25.66 25.23 -8.77
CA ALA A 147 -24.74 26.31 -8.40
C ALA A 147 -24.18 26.19 -6.98
N ASP A 148 -24.82 25.39 -6.12
CA ASP A 148 -24.40 25.13 -4.74
C ASP A 148 -23.38 23.98 -4.62
N LEU A 149 -23.17 23.20 -5.69
CA LEU A 149 -22.17 22.14 -5.73
C LEU A 149 -20.86 22.64 -6.37
N PRO A 150 -19.70 22.05 -6.00
CA PRO A 150 -18.45 22.31 -6.71
C PRO A 150 -18.60 22.04 -8.20
N LYS A 151 -17.83 22.76 -9.02
CA LYS A 151 -17.75 22.45 -10.44
C LYS A 151 -17.20 21.04 -10.61
N LEU A 152 -17.90 20.25 -11.42
CA LEU A 152 -17.48 18.90 -11.73
C LEU A 152 -16.78 18.89 -13.09
N HIS A 153 -15.55 18.42 -13.10
CA HIS A 153 -14.78 18.18 -14.32
C HIS A 153 -14.65 16.66 -14.49
N LEU A 154 -15.40 16.13 -15.44
CA LEU A 154 -15.39 14.70 -15.75
C LEU A 154 -14.36 14.40 -16.84
N LEU A 155 -13.62 13.32 -16.66
CA LEU A 155 -12.74 12.76 -17.66
C LEU A 155 -13.58 12.22 -18.81
N THR A 156 -13.69 13.02 -19.86
CA THR A 156 -14.39 12.67 -21.11
C THR A 156 -13.50 13.01 -22.29
N SER A 157 -13.40 12.11 -23.27
CA SER A 157 -12.73 12.39 -24.53
C SER A 157 -13.70 13.01 -25.54
N VAL A 158 -13.19 13.93 -26.38
CA VAL A 158 -13.96 14.45 -27.53
C VAL A 158 -14.19 13.31 -28.53
N VAL A 159 -15.44 13.16 -28.98
CA VAL A 159 -15.79 12.17 -30.01
C VAL A 159 -15.26 12.66 -31.36
N SER A 160 -14.32 11.95 -31.97
CA SER A 160 -13.89 12.20 -33.35
C SER A 160 -15.01 11.79 -34.31
N SER A 161 -15.22 12.58 -35.37
CA SER A 161 -16.31 12.43 -36.34
C SER A 161 -16.11 11.30 -37.36
N GLU A 162 -15.07 10.47 -37.21
CA GLU A 162 -14.69 9.48 -38.23
C GLU A 162 -15.12 8.05 -37.85
N GLN A 163 -15.85 7.44 -38.80
CA GLN A 163 -16.29 6.04 -38.91
C GLN A 163 -17.13 5.44 -37.77
N ARG A 164 -18.45 5.39 -37.98
CA ARG A 164 -19.38 4.54 -37.21
C ARG A 164 -19.08 3.06 -37.47
N GLY A 165 -18.43 2.40 -36.53
CA GLY A 165 -18.35 0.94 -36.50
C GLY A 165 -19.70 0.31 -36.12
N ASP A 166 -19.97 -0.89 -36.63
CA ASP A 166 -21.10 -1.71 -36.18
C ASP A 166 -20.92 -2.10 -34.71
N ILE A 167 -21.98 -1.97 -33.91
CA ILE A 167 -21.96 -2.33 -32.49
C ILE A 167 -23.09 -3.28 -32.14
N ILE A 168 -22.81 -4.20 -31.22
CA ILE A 168 -23.85 -5.01 -30.59
C ILE A 168 -24.56 -4.15 -29.55
N THR A 169 -25.85 -3.90 -29.75
CA THR A 169 -26.67 -3.07 -28.84
C THR A 169 -27.53 -3.90 -27.90
N ASP A 170 -27.60 -5.21 -28.08
CA ASP A 170 -28.33 -6.13 -27.20
C ASP A 170 -27.39 -6.72 -26.14
N PRO A 171 -27.68 -6.55 -24.82
CA PRO A 171 -26.80 -7.06 -23.75
C PRO A 171 -26.63 -8.59 -23.71
N VAL A 172 -27.65 -9.35 -24.12
CA VAL A 172 -27.59 -10.82 -24.13
C VAL A 172 -26.71 -11.30 -25.27
N LEU A 173 -26.91 -10.75 -26.47
CA LEU A 173 -26.04 -11.01 -27.62
C LEU A 173 -24.60 -10.58 -27.31
N LEU A 174 -24.41 -9.44 -26.63
CA LEU A 174 -23.08 -8.99 -26.23
C LEU A 174 -22.42 -10.02 -25.30
N LYS A 175 -23.13 -10.53 -24.30
CA LYS A 175 -22.59 -11.54 -23.38
C LYS A 175 -22.18 -12.83 -24.11
N THR A 176 -23.01 -13.29 -25.05
CA THR A 176 -22.68 -14.44 -25.91
C THR A 176 -21.45 -14.16 -26.76
N TRP A 177 -21.39 -13.00 -27.42
CA TRP A 177 -20.25 -12.60 -28.22
C TRP A 177 -18.95 -12.52 -27.40
N LEU A 178 -19.00 -11.95 -26.18
CA LEU A 178 -17.85 -11.92 -25.25
C LEU A 178 -17.35 -13.33 -24.91
N SER A 179 -18.24 -14.31 -24.77
CA SER A 179 -17.84 -15.70 -24.49
C SER A 179 -17.18 -16.40 -25.68
N GLN A 180 -17.37 -15.89 -26.90
CA GLN A 180 -16.80 -16.43 -28.14
C GLN A 180 -15.48 -15.75 -28.54
N LEU A 181 -15.07 -14.69 -27.83
CA LEU A 181 -13.82 -14.00 -28.08
C LEU A 181 -12.61 -14.87 -27.72
N THR A 182 -11.51 -14.64 -28.43
CA THR A 182 -10.20 -15.28 -28.20
C THR A 182 -9.75 -15.23 -26.74
N ASP A 183 -9.01 -16.28 -26.34
CA ASP A 183 -8.29 -16.36 -25.07
C ASP A 183 -6.98 -15.55 -25.10
N ASP A 184 -6.52 -15.12 -26.29
CA ASP A 184 -5.37 -14.21 -26.42
C ASP A 184 -5.72 -12.81 -25.88
N LEU A 185 -5.24 -12.50 -24.68
CA LEU A 185 -5.56 -11.27 -23.96
C LEU A 185 -5.27 -9.99 -24.77
N PRO A 186 -4.09 -9.79 -25.40
CA PRO A 186 -3.85 -8.64 -26.27
C PRO A 186 -4.90 -8.44 -27.37
N GLN A 187 -5.21 -9.49 -28.11
CA GLN A 187 -6.17 -9.44 -29.21
C GLN A 187 -7.58 -9.18 -28.68
N ARG A 188 -7.97 -9.87 -27.60
CA ARG A 188 -9.25 -9.65 -26.89
C ARG A 188 -9.40 -8.19 -26.49
N LEU A 189 -8.42 -7.60 -25.81
CA LEU A 189 -8.47 -6.20 -25.36
C LEU A 189 -8.54 -5.21 -26.51
N SER A 190 -7.86 -5.49 -27.63
CA SER A 190 -7.92 -4.66 -28.82
C SER A 190 -9.31 -4.66 -29.44
N ILE A 191 -9.95 -5.84 -29.53
CA ILE A 191 -11.33 -5.98 -30.00
C ILE A 191 -12.31 -5.26 -29.07
N LEU A 192 -12.15 -5.40 -27.75
CA LEU A 192 -12.99 -4.72 -26.76
C LEU A 192 -12.84 -3.19 -26.84
N LEU A 193 -11.61 -2.69 -26.95
CA LEU A 193 -11.33 -1.25 -27.05
C LEU A 193 -11.99 -0.65 -28.29
N ALA A 194 -11.84 -1.29 -29.46
CA ALA A 194 -12.46 -0.84 -30.71
C ALA A 194 -13.99 -0.76 -30.59
N ASN A 195 -14.63 -1.79 -30.01
CA ASN A 195 -16.08 -1.78 -29.81
C ASN A 195 -16.55 -0.69 -28.83
N LEU A 196 -15.82 -0.47 -27.73
CA LEU A 196 -16.12 0.61 -26.80
C LEU A 196 -15.96 2.00 -27.44
N GLN A 197 -14.95 2.18 -28.28
CA GLN A 197 -14.76 3.41 -29.04
C GLN A 197 -15.93 3.65 -30.01
N SER A 198 -16.41 2.62 -30.70
CA SER A 198 -17.58 2.72 -31.58
C SER A 198 -18.86 3.11 -30.83
N ILE A 199 -19.05 2.69 -29.58
CA ILE A 199 -20.22 3.08 -28.76
C ILE A 199 -20.27 4.60 -28.55
N LYS A 200 -19.13 5.29 -28.45
CA LYS A 200 -19.08 6.77 -28.27
C LYS A 200 -19.78 7.54 -29.38
N GLN A 201 -19.91 6.94 -30.56
CA GLN A 201 -20.46 7.57 -31.77
C GLN A 201 -21.92 7.20 -32.03
N GLN A 202 -22.50 6.31 -31.22
CA GLN A 202 -23.80 5.70 -31.47
C GLN A 202 -24.88 6.34 -30.60
N HIS A 203 -26.06 6.53 -31.19
CA HIS A 203 -27.21 7.07 -30.45
C HIS A 203 -27.98 5.94 -29.77
N ILE A 204 -27.61 5.65 -28.53
CA ILE A 204 -28.24 4.61 -27.70
C ILE A 204 -29.04 5.29 -26.58
N SER A 205 -30.22 4.76 -26.25
CA SER A 205 -30.97 5.24 -25.09
C SER A 205 -30.17 4.99 -23.81
N GLU A 206 -30.24 5.92 -22.86
CA GLU A 206 -29.43 5.90 -21.63
C GLU A 206 -29.52 4.55 -20.88
N SER A 207 -30.73 4.05 -20.63
CA SER A 207 -30.93 2.76 -19.95
C SER A 207 -30.30 1.58 -20.69
N ARG A 208 -30.38 1.58 -22.02
CA ARG A 208 -29.80 0.51 -22.85
C ARG A 208 -28.29 0.62 -22.87
N GLN A 209 -27.76 1.84 -22.93
CA GLN A 209 -26.33 2.11 -22.86
C GLN A 209 -25.77 1.64 -21.52
N ILE A 210 -26.39 1.99 -20.39
CA ILE A 210 -25.96 1.52 -19.06
C ILE A 210 -25.87 -0.01 -19.01
N ASN A 211 -26.93 -0.72 -19.42
CA ASN A 211 -26.93 -2.18 -19.42
C ASN A 211 -25.83 -2.78 -20.31
N LEU A 212 -25.56 -2.15 -21.46
CA LEU A 212 -24.48 -2.56 -22.36
C LEU A 212 -23.10 -2.37 -21.72
N LEU A 213 -22.86 -1.19 -21.12
CA LEU A 213 -21.60 -0.87 -20.45
C LEU A 213 -21.35 -1.75 -19.22
N ASP A 214 -22.40 -2.17 -18.50
CA ASP A 214 -22.25 -3.00 -17.31
C ASP A 214 -21.79 -4.43 -17.67
N VAL A 215 -22.21 -4.95 -18.82
CA VAL A 215 -21.69 -6.22 -19.37
C VAL A 215 -20.19 -6.13 -19.66
N TYR A 216 -19.72 -5.03 -20.28
CA TYR A 216 -18.28 -4.81 -20.48
C TYR A 216 -17.53 -4.65 -19.16
N TYR A 217 -18.11 -3.93 -18.20
CA TYR A 217 -17.50 -3.72 -16.88
C TYR A 217 -17.27 -5.05 -16.15
N LEU A 218 -18.27 -5.93 -16.13
CA LEU A 218 -18.15 -7.25 -15.49
C LEU A 218 -17.03 -8.09 -16.13
N GLU A 219 -16.91 -8.04 -17.46
CA GLU A 219 -15.86 -8.76 -18.17
C GLU A 219 -14.46 -8.20 -17.89
N LEU A 220 -14.28 -6.88 -17.91
CA LEU A 220 -12.98 -6.26 -17.59
C LEU A 220 -12.59 -6.47 -16.12
N LYS A 221 -13.53 -6.36 -15.19
CA LYS A 221 -13.31 -6.64 -13.77
C LYS A 221 -12.90 -8.09 -13.56
N ARG A 222 -13.57 -9.03 -14.25
CA ARG A 222 -13.18 -10.45 -14.26
C ARG A 222 -11.75 -10.61 -14.78
N LEU A 223 -11.42 -10.09 -15.96
CA LEU A 223 -10.09 -10.23 -16.55
C LEU A 223 -8.97 -9.68 -15.65
N LEU A 224 -9.22 -8.62 -14.88
CA LEU A 224 -8.22 -8.05 -13.96
C LEU A 224 -8.07 -8.87 -12.67
N LEU A 225 -9.19 -9.32 -12.09
CA LEU A 225 -9.22 -9.91 -10.74
C LEU A 225 -9.20 -11.45 -10.73
N SER A 226 -9.65 -12.11 -11.79
CA SER A 226 -9.62 -13.57 -11.90
C SER A 226 -8.20 -14.03 -12.24
N ARG A 227 -7.38 -14.28 -11.21
CA ARG A 227 -6.06 -14.89 -11.36
C ARG A 227 -6.09 -16.32 -10.83
N ASP A 228 -6.51 -17.26 -11.67
CA ASP A 228 -6.43 -18.67 -11.35
C ASP A 228 -4.97 -19.16 -11.41
N SER A 229 -4.70 -20.34 -10.85
CA SER A 229 -3.36 -20.93 -10.85
C SER A 229 -2.81 -21.19 -12.25
N LYS A 230 -3.68 -21.32 -13.27
CA LYS A 230 -3.28 -21.53 -14.67
C LYS A 230 -2.75 -20.23 -15.30
N ILE A 231 -3.40 -19.10 -15.04
CA ILE A 231 -2.95 -17.76 -15.45
C ILE A 231 -1.61 -17.43 -14.79
N ILE A 232 -1.47 -17.73 -13.50
CA ILE A 232 -0.22 -17.54 -12.75
C ILE A 232 0.91 -18.40 -13.34
N ALA A 233 0.64 -19.68 -13.62
CA ALA A 233 1.61 -20.58 -14.25
C ALA A 233 1.96 -20.12 -15.67
N ALA A 234 0.96 -19.71 -16.47
CA ALA A 234 1.15 -19.20 -17.82
C ALA A 234 2.02 -17.93 -17.83
N GLU A 235 1.76 -16.96 -16.95
CA GLU A 235 2.59 -15.74 -16.79
C GLU A 235 4.03 -16.04 -16.36
N SER A 236 4.25 -17.10 -15.57
CA SER A 236 5.60 -17.54 -15.19
C SER A 236 6.35 -18.30 -16.28
N SER A 237 5.62 -18.94 -17.21
CA SER A 237 6.18 -19.79 -18.28
C SER A 237 6.33 -19.08 -19.64
N LEU A 238 5.50 -18.05 -19.88
CA LEU A 238 5.52 -17.26 -21.11
C LEU A 238 6.46 -16.06 -20.98
N LYS A 239 7.03 -15.64 -22.11
CA LYS A 239 7.68 -14.33 -22.23
C LYS A 239 6.68 -13.25 -21.76
N ARG A 240 7.03 -12.63 -20.63
CA ARG A 240 6.35 -11.60 -19.83
C ARG A 240 5.46 -10.66 -20.67
N PRO A 241 4.30 -10.18 -20.18
CA PRO A 241 3.35 -9.38 -20.95
C PRO A 241 4.02 -8.19 -21.62
N THR A 242 3.76 -7.98 -22.91
CA THR A 242 4.38 -6.87 -23.65
C THR A 242 3.86 -5.53 -23.11
N PRO A 243 4.67 -4.46 -23.14
CA PRO A 243 4.22 -3.11 -22.76
C PRO A 243 2.92 -2.68 -23.46
N LYS A 244 2.71 -3.14 -24.70
CA LYS A 244 1.50 -2.89 -25.49
C LYS A 244 0.23 -3.45 -24.82
N ASN A 245 0.31 -4.63 -24.19
CA ASN A 245 -0.85 -5.26 -23.54
C ASN A 245 -1.30 -4.44 -22.32
N LEU A 246 -0.34 -3.94 -21.54
CA LEU A 246 -0.60 -3.13 -20.35
C LEU A 246 -1.26 -1.81 -20.73
N THR A 247 -0.74 -1.15 -21.76
CA THR A 247 -1.32 0.09 -22.29
C THR A 247 -2.73 -0.15 -22.82
N ASN A 248 -2.95 -1.22 -23.59
CA ASN A 248 -4.27 -1.55 -24.12
C ASN A 248 -5.29 -1.78 -22.99
N PHE A 249 -4.97 -2.57 -21.97
CA PHE A 249 -5.90 -2.79 -20.84
C PHE A 249 -6.26 -1.49 -20.14
N SER A 250 -5.24 -0.66 -19.84
CA SER A 250 -5.42 0.66 -19.22
C SER A 250 -6.33 1.57 -20.06
N GLN A 251 -6.15 1.56 -21.39
CA GLN A 251 -6.98 2.32 -22.33
C GLN A 251 -8.41 1.78 -22.42
N THR A 252 -8.61 0.45 -22.38
CA THR A 252 -9.95 -0.16 -22.39
C THR A 252 -10.74 0.22 -21.13
N LEU A 253 -10.12 0.16 -19.95
CA LEU A 253 -10.72 0.64 -18.70
C LEU A 253 -11.07 2.13 -18.77
N ARG A 254 -10.14 2.96 -19.26
CA ARG A 254 -10.34 4.40 -19.42
C ARG A 254 -11.51 4.71 -20.37
N CYS A 255 -11.55 4.06 -21.53
CA CYS A 255 -12.60 4.25 -22.51
C CYS A 255 -13.99 3.93 -21.93
N LEU A 256 -14.10 2.84 -21.14
CA LEU A 256 -15.34 2.49 -20.47
C LEU A 256 -15.73 3.49 -19.37
N ALA A 257 -14.76 3.99 -18.60
CA ALA A 257 -15.02 5.02 -17.58
C ALA A 257 -15.55 6.31 -18.21
N GLU A 258 -14.94 6.76 -19.31
CA GLU A 258 -15.38 7.94 -20.06
C GLU A 258 -16.82 7.81 -20.58
N LEU A 259 -17.24 6.61 -21.00
CA LEU A 259 -18.61 6.36 -21.44
C LEU A 259 -19.63 6.55 -20.31
N TYR A 260 -19.32 6.07 -19.10
CA TYR A 260 -20.13 6.35 -17.91
C TYR A 260 -20.11 7.83 -17.54
N PHE A 261 -18.95 8.47 -17.56
CA PHE A 261 -18.84 9.90 -17.28
C PHE A 261 -19.56 10.77 -18.31
N THR A 262 -19.61 10.35 -19.58
CA THR A 262 -20.42 11.03 -20.61
C THR A 262 -21.92 10.96 -20.30
N LEU A 263 -22.40 9.85 -19.73
CA LEU A 263 -23.77 9.75 -19.26
C LEU A 263 -24.00 10.64 -18.03
N ALA A 264 -23.08 10.62 -17.07
CA ALA A 264 -23.13 11.46 -15.88
C ALA A 264 -23.11 12.96 -16.22
N ASP A 265 -22.33 13.38 -17.22
CA ASP A 265 -22.26 14.77 -17.67
C ASP A 265 -23.64 15.24 -18.17
N LYS A 266 -24.41 14.42 -18.87
CA LYS A 266 -25.77 14.78 -19.30
C LYS A 266 -26.68 15.15 -18.12
N HIS A 267 -26.58 14.44 -17.00
CA HIS A 267 -27.32 14.77 -15.79
C HIS A 267 -26.78 16.03 -15.12
N TYR A 268 -25.46 16.15 -15.01
CA TYR A 268 -24.80 17.33 -14.46
C TYR A 268 -25.18 18.62 -15.21
N GLN A 269 -25.15 18.60 -16.55
CA GLN A 269 -25.56 19.74 -17.37
C GLN A 269 -27.04 20.09 -17.18
N ARG A 270 -27.89 19.11 -16.82
CA ARG A 270 -29.31 19.35 -16.50
C ARG A 270 -29.54 19.91 -15.09
N GLY A 271 -28.48 20.18 -14.32
CA GLY A 271 -28.60 20.65 -12.94
C GLY A 271 -29.15 19.58 -11.98
N GLU A 272 -29.13 18.32 -12.40
CA GLU A 272 -29.58 17.20 -11.58
C GLU A 272 -28.59 16.94 -10.43
N ARG A 273 -29.07 16.26 -9.38
CA ARG A 273 -28.28 15.96 -8.18
C ARG A 273 -28.08 14.46 -8.06
N PRO A 274 -26.87 13.99 -7.69
CA PRO A 274 -26.60 12.57 -7.60
C PRO A 274 -27.40 11.88 -6.48
N ALA A 275 -27.68 12.59 -5.37
CA ALA A 275 -28.49 12.05 -4.28
C ALA A 275 -29.96 11.78 -4.69
N ASP A 276 -30.47 12.53 -5.68
CA ASP A 276 -31.86 12.46 -6.11
C ASP A 276 -32.05 11.65 -7.40
N GLN A 277 -30.95 11.31 -8.10
CA GLN A 277 -30.97 10.66 -9.40
C GLN A 277 -30.09 9.41 -9.42
N THR A 278 -30.71 8.25 -9.26
CA THR A 278 -30.03 6.95 -9.16
C THR A 278 -29.08 6.67 -10.33
N ARG A 279 -29.49 6.99 -11.57
CA ARG A 279 -28.65 6.76 -12.76
C ARG A 279 -27.44 7.69 -12.82
N PHE A 280 -27.60 8.93 -12.39
CA PHE A 280 -26.50 9.89 -12.31
C PHE A 280 -25.45 9.38 -11.32
N LEU A 281 -25.86 9.05 -10.09
CA LEU A 281 -24.96 8.49 -9.09
C LEU A 281 -24.35 7.16 -9.54
N PHE A 282 -25.12 6.28 -10.17
CA PHE A 282 -24.62 5.01 -10.71
C PHE A 282 -23.48 5.25 -11.70
N CYS A 283 -23.65 6.17 -12.65
CA CYS A 283 -22.63 6.47 -13.65
C CYS A 283 -21.37 7.07 -13.02
N LEU A 284 -21.51 7.96 -12.01
CA LEU A 284 -20.38 8.49 -11.26
C LEU A 284 -19.63 7.39 -10.50
N ASN A 285 -20.34 6.53 -9.75
CA ASN A 285 -19.72 5.46 -8.97
C ASN A 285 -19.06 4.42 -9.88
N ARG A 286 -19.73 3.99 -10.95
CA ARG A 286 -19.19 2.97 -11.86
C ARG A 286 -18.01 3.49 -12.68
N GLY A 287 -18.07 4.73 -13.17
CA GLY A 287 -16.93 5.39 -13.79
C GLY A 287 -15.73 5.47 -12.84
N SER A 288 -15.97 5.82 -11.59
CA SER A 288 -14.93 5.89 -10.55
C SER A 288 -14.36 4.53 -10.20
N GLU A 289 -15.17 3.47 -10.18
CA GLU A 289 -14.71 2.10 -9.98
C GLU A 289 -13.75 1.68 -11.09
N LEU A 290 -14.03 2.04 -12.34
CA LEU A 290 -13.14 1.77 -13.48
C LEU A 290 -11.83 2.56 -13.38
N ILE A 291 -11.86 3.82 -12.92
CA ILE A 291 -10.64 4.59 -12.62
C ILE A 291 -9.83 3.91 -11.50
N ALA A 292 -10.49 3.44 -10.44
CA ALA A 292 -9.84 2.70 -9.35
C ALA A 292 -9.22 1.39 -9.85
N LEU A 293 -9.90 0.63 -10.70
CA LEU A 293 -9.36 -0.56 -11.35
C LEU A 293 -8.19 -0.23 -12.30
N GLN A 294 -8.21 0.94 -12.94
CA GLN A 294 -7.11 1.41 -13.78
C GLN A 294 -5.85 1.69 -12.96
N ILE A 295 -5.99 2.31 -11.78
CA ILE A 295 -4.90 2.49 -10.81
C ILE A 295 -4.41 1.13 -10.32
N LEU A 296 -5.31 0.22 -9.94
CA LEU A 296 -4.96 -1.13 -9.48
C LEU A 296 -4.13 -1.86 -10.55
N HIS A 297 -4.61 -1.89 -11.80
CA HIS A 297 -3.90 -2.49 -12.92
C HIS A 297 -2.49 -1.90 -13.09
N ALA A 298 -2.35 -0.57 -13.04
CA ALA A 298 -1.03 0.06 -13.12
C ALA A 298 -0.12 -0.40 -11.98
N THR A 299 -0.58 -0.38 -10.73
CA THR A 299 0.22 -0.77 -9.56
C THR A 299 0.63 -2.24 -9.56
N VAL A 300 -0.25 -3.15 -10.00
CA VAL A 300 0.05 -4.60 -10.16
C VAL A 300 1.20 -4.82 -11.14
N HIS A 301 1.34 -3.95 -12.12
CA HIS A 301 2.41 -4.00 -13.13
C HIS A 301 3.51 -2.98 -12.87
N TYR A 302 3.62 -2.50 -11.62
CA TYR A 302 4.63 -1.54 -11.16
C TYR A 302 4.68 -0.24 -11.97
N ARG A 303 3.56 0.17 -12.56
CA ARG A 303 3.45 1.45 -13.26
C ARG A 303 2.92 2.53 -12.32
N THR A 304 3.34 3.77 -12.54
CA THR A 304 2.68 4.92 -11.90
C THR A 304 1.20 4.96 -12.27
N ALA A 305 0.37 5.47 -11.36
CA ALA A 305 -1.04 5.70 -11.66
C ALA A 305 -1.16 6.54 -12.94
N PRO A 306 -2.05 6.17 -13.89
CA PRO A 306 -2.24 6.96 -15.10
C PRO A 306 -2.67 8.38 -14.74
N LYS A 307 -2.29 9.32 -15.62
CA LYS A 307 -2.59 10.73 -15.45
C LYS A 307 -4.08 10.99 -15.21
N ASP A 308 -4.35 11.93 -14.32
CA ASP A 308 -5.64 12.47 -13.92
C ASP A 308 -6.57 11.48 -13.20
N CYS A 309 -6.15 10.22 -13.00
CA CYS A 309 -6.91 9.22 -12.26
C CYS A 309 -7.20 9.67 -10.82
N TRP A 310 -6.16 10.08 -10.09
CA TRP A 310 -6.31 10.48 -8.70
C TRP A 310 -7.01 11.81 -8.59
N LEU A 311 -6.72 12.75 -9.50
CA LEU A 311 -7.41 14.03 -9.52
C LEU A 311 -8.92 13.84 -9.66
N GLN A 312 -9.36 13.00 -10.61
CA GLN A 312 -10.79 12.70 -10.80
C GLN A 312 -11.42 12.12 -9.54
N LEU A 313 -10.76 11.15 -8.89
CA LEU A 313 -11.27 10.53 -7.66
C LEU A 313 -11.29 11.53 -6.49
N ASN A 314 -10.25 12.35 -6.34
CA ASN A 314 -10.15 13.34 -5.28
C ASN A 314 -11.22 14.44 -5.43
N GLN A 315 -11.46 14.93 -6.64
CA GLN A 315 -12.52 15.92 -6.90
C GLN A 315 -13.92 15.33 -6.75
N LEU A 316 -14.15 14.08 -7.21
CA LEU A 316 -15.43 13.40 -7.04
C LEU A 316 -15.77 13.12 -5.57
N LEU A 317 -14.76 12.83 -4.74
CA LEU A 317 -14.94 12.68 -3.30
C LEU A 317 -15.61 13.93 -2.72
N ILE A 318 -15.06 15.11 -3.01
CA ILE A 318 -15.56 16.39 -2.48
C ILE A 318 -16.91 16.75 -3.09
N TYR A 319 -17.10 16.50 -4.39
CA TYR A 319 -18.37 16.73 -5.07
C TYR A 319 -19.51 15.89 -4.46
N LEU A 320 -19.29 14.58 -4.29
CA LEU A 320 -20.30 13.65 -3.78
C LEU A 320 -20.55 13.82 -2.28
N GLU A 321 -19.55 14.23 -1.50
CA GLU A 321 -19.72 14.61 -0.11
C GLU A 321 -20.65 15.84 0.02
N LYS A 322 -20.36 16.92 -0.72
CA LYS A 322 -21.19 18.14 -0.73
C LYS A 322 -22.60 17.87 -1.29
N ALA A 323 -22.72 16.93 -2.23
CA ALA A 323 -24.00 16.47 -2.76
C ALA A 323 -24.73 15.46 -1.87
N LYS A 324 -24.17 15.09 -0.70
CA LYS A 324 -24.74 14.11 0.25
C LYS A 324 -25.01 12.73 -0.37
N ALA A 325 -24.21 12.34 -1.35
CA ALA A 325 -24.34 11.09 -2.10
C ALA A 325 -23.16 10.12 -1.89
N LEU A 326 -22.16 10.51 -1.10
CA LEU A 326 -20.90 9.80 -0.92
C LEU A 326 -21.04 8.33 -0.49
N ASP A 327 -21.96 8.05 0.44
CA ASP A 327 -22.19 6.72 1.01
C ASP A 327 -23.40 5.98 0.38
N LEU A 328 -24.09 6.60 -0.57
CA LEU A 328 -25.27 6.01 -1.21
C LEU A 328 -24.86 4.91 -2.20
N LYS A 329 -25.61 3.80 -2.21
CA LYS A 329 -25.46 2.68 -3.14
C LYS A 329 -26.57 2.73 -4.19
N PRO A 330 -26.27 3.13 -5.45
CA PRO A 330 -27.29 3.19 -6.49
C PRO A 330 -27.57 1.78 -7.04
N GLU A 331 -28.86 1.46 -7.19
CA GLU A 331 -29.33 0.23 -7.81
C GLU A 331 -30.28 0.56 -8.96
N ILE A 332 -29.91 0.18 -10.18
CA ILE A 332 -30.76 0.35 -11.38
C ILE A 332 -31.63 -0.89 -11.57
N SER A 333 -31.06 -2.07 -11.30
CA SER A 333 -31.76 -3.36 -11.24
C SER A 333 -30.98 -4.31 -10.33
N PRO A 334 -31.54 -5.47 -9.92
CA PRO A 334 -30.84 -6.42 -9.05
C PRO A 334 -29.48 -6.91 -9.59
N LEU A 335 -29.32 -6.89 -10.92
CA LEU A 335 -28.09 -7.30 -11.60
C LEU A 335 -27.17 -6.13 -11.95
N VAL A 336 -27.63 -4.89 -11.77
CA VAL A 336 -26.93 -3.65 -12.15
C VAL A 336 -26.96 -2.70 -10.96
N SER A 337 -26.02 -2.91 -10.04
CA SER A 337 -25.85 -2.12 -8.81
C SER A 337 -24.38 -1.75 -8.61
N SER A 338 -24.13 -0.62 -7.96
CA SER A 338 -22.76 -0.15 -7.68
C SER A 338 -22.57 0.05 -6.18
N ASP A 339 -21.34 -0.19 -5.71
CA ASP A 339 -20.96 0.23 -4.37
C ASP A 339 -20.97 1.76 -4.25
N SER A 340 -21.04 2.24 -3.01
CA SER A 340 -20.90 3.66 -2.72
C SER A 340 -19.53 4.17 -3.18
N PHE A 341 -19.46 5.42 -3.62
CA PHE A 341 -18.18 6.05 -3.96
C PHE A 341 -17.18 5.99 -2.80
N ALA A 342 -17.65 6.18 -1.55
CA ALA A 342 -16.82 6.05 -0.35
C ALA A 342 -16.08 4.70 -0.31
N HIS A 343 -16.79 3.60 -0.54
CA HIS A 343 -16.22 2.26 -0.56
C HIS A 343 -15.14 2.12 -1.64
N ILE A 344 -15.46 2.54 -2.87
CA ILE A 344 -14.56 2.47 -4.03
C ILE A 344 -13.27 3.27 -3.76
N TYR A 345 -13.40 4.52 -3.32
CA TYR A 345 -12.29 5.41 -3.02
C TYR A 345 -11.42 4.85 -1.89
N LYS A 346 -12.02 4.46 -0.77
CA LYS A 346 -11.31 3.93 0.40
C LYS A 346 -10.52 2.66 0.04
N LEU A 347 -11.08 1.77 -0.77
CA LEU A 347 -10.44 0.51 -1.14
C LEU A 347 -9.16 0.73 -1.96
N ILE A 348 -9.25 1.55 -3.01
CA ILE A 348 -8.06 1.84 -3.83
C ILE A 348 -7.03 2.69 -3.07
N ALA A 349 -7.49 3.65 -2.25
CA ALA A 349 -6.62 4.43 -1.38
C ALA A 349 -5.84 3.55 -0.41
N LEU A 350 -6.50 2.64 0.32
CA LEU A 350 -5.82 1.69 1.20
C LEU A 350 -4.80 0.82 0.46
N THR A 351 -5.16 0.34 -0.73
CA THR A 351 -4.30 -0.52 -1.54
C THR A 351 -3.02 0.20 -1.95
N VAL A 352 -3.12 1.48 -2.35
CA VAL A 352 -1.94 2.27 -2.74
C VAL A 352 -1.14 2.76 -1.54
N ILE A 353 -1.79 3.13 -0.43
CA ILE A 353 -1.13 3.47 0.83
C ILE A 353 -0.26 2.31 1.32
N ALA A 354 -0.70 1.07 1.12
CA ALA A 354 0.04 -0.13 1.50
C ALA A 354 1.33 -0.40 0.69
N ASP A 355 1.71 0.52 -0.22
CA ASP A 355 2.92 0.47 -1.05
C ASP A 355 3.00 -0.80 -1.94
N PRO A 356 2.10 -0.95 -2.91
CA PRO A 356 2.01 -2.14 -3.76
C PRO A 356 3.27 -2.35 -4.62
N TYR A 357 4.07 -1.31 -4.84
CA TYR A 357 5.35 -1.35 -5.55
C TYR A 357 6.44 -2.14 -4.81
N SER A 358 6.22 -2.47 -3.53
CA SER A 358 7.08 -3.35 -2.72
C SER A 358 6.58 -4.80 -2.63
N LEU A 359 5.47 -5.11 -3.31
CA LEU A 359 4.80 -6.40 -3.25
C LEU A 359 4.92 -7.13 -4.58
N SER A 360 4.90 -8.47 -4.56
CA SER A 360 4.76 -9.21 -5.81
C SER A 360 3.37 -8.97 -6.43
N LYS A 361 3.25 -9.07 -7.76
CA LYS A 361 1.99 -8.86 -8.50
C LYS A 361 0.78 -9.59 -7.89
N HIS A 362 0.96 -10.85 -7.49
CA HIS A 362 -0.09 -11.66 -6.86
C HIS A 362 -0.47 -11.16 -5.47
N SER A 363 0.50 -10.66 -4.72
CA SER A 363 0.28 -10.10 -3.38
C SER A 363 -0.53 -8.82 -3.45
N VAL A 364 -0.40 -8.01 -4.51
CA VAL A 364 -1.22 -6.80 -4.71
C VAL A 364 -2.70 -7.14 -4.90
N ILE A 365 -3.03 -8.11 -5.76
CA ILE A 365 -4.43 -8.55 -5.98
C ILE A 365 -4.99 -9.18 -4.70
N ARG A 366 -4.20 -10.02 -4.03
CA ARG A 366 -4.58 -10.63 -2.75
C ARG A 366 -4.83 -9.58 -1.66
N LEU A 367 -3.99 -8.56 -1.60
CA LEU A 367 -4.15 -7.43 -0.69
C LEU A 367 -5.43 -6.66 -0.98
N TYR A 368 -5.70 -6.35 -2.25
CA TYR A 368 -6.92 -5.65 -2.67
C TYR A 368 -8.18 -6.40 -2.19
N SER A 369 -8.24 -7.72 -2.42
CA SER A 369 -9.34 -8.56 -1.93
C SER A 369 -9.43 -8.56 -0.40
N MET A 370 -8.32 -8.73 0.31
CA MET A 370 -8.29 -8.73 1.77
C MET A 370 -8.75 -7.39 2.37
N LEU A 371 -8.34 -6.26 1.78
CA LEU A 371 -8.71 -4.92 2.24
C LEU A 371 -10.20 -4.64 2.02
N SER A 372 -10.83 -5.25 1.01
CA SER A 372 -12.28 -5.10 0.77
C SER A 372 -13.14 -5.57 1.96
N GLU A 373 -12.66 -6.53 2.75
CA GLU A 373 -13.35 -7.04 3.94
C GLU A 373 -13.37 -6.03 5.11
N VAL A 374 -12.40 -5.09 5.13
CA VAL A 374 -12.17 -4.16 6.24
C VAL A 374 -12.29 -2.69 5.83
N VAL A 375 -12.56 -2.40 4.57
CA VAL A 375 -12.63 -1.03 4.03
C VAL A 375 -13.72 -0.18 4.69
N ASN A 376 -14.78 -0.82 5.20
CA ASN A 376 -15.84 -0.15 5.95
C ASN A 376 -15.37 0.44 7.30
N LYS A 377 -14.14 0.11 7.73
CA LYS A 377 -13.50 0.67 8.93
C LYS A 377 -12.64 1.89 8.65
N VAL A 378 -12.49 2.28 7.39
CA VAL A 378 -11.80 3.52 7.02
C VAL A 378 -12.78 4.67 7.13
N LEU A 379 -12.35 5.71 7.84
CA LEU A 379 -13.08 6.97 7.94
C LEU A 379 -12.42 8.03 7.05
N ILE A 380 -13.25 8.84 6.42
CA ILE A 380 -12.83 10.07 5.74
C ILE A 380 -13.57 11.20 6.43
N THR A 381 -12.85 12.19 6.93
CA THR A 381 -13.40 13.32 7.68
C THR A 381 -12.71 14.61 7.25
N ASP A 382 -13.27 15.75 7.64
CA ASP A 382 -12.50 16.99 7.70
C ASP A 382 -11.24 16.80 8.55
N ILE A 383 -10.20 17.58 8.28
CA ILE A 383 -8.98 17.60 9.09
C ILE A 383 -9.25 18.47 10.33
N PRO A 384 -9.32 17.89 11.55
CA PRO A 384 -9.63 18.66 12.75
C PRO A 384 -8.54 19.71 13.03
N PRO A 385 -8.87 20.89 13.60
CA PRO A 385 -7.88 21.94 13.87
C PRO A 385 -6.65 21.47 14.65
N GLN A 386 -6.81 20.50 15.56
CA GLN A 386 -5.70 19.92 16.31
C GLN A 386 -4.71 19.18 15.40
N GLN A 387 -5.19 18.47 14.37
CA GLN A 387 -4.37 17.69 13.44
C GLN A 387 -3.73 18.55 12.34
N GLN A 388 -4.27 19.75 12.08
CA GLN A 388 -3.72 20.69 11.10
C GLN A 388 -2.34 21.22 11.51
N VAL A 389 -2.11 21.44 12.81
CA VAL A 389 -0.87 22.02 13.36
C VAL A 389 0.04 20.99 14.04
N LEU A 390 -0.38 19.73 14.11
CA LEU A 390 0.35 18.70 14.84
C LEU A 390 1.65 18.32 14.14
N GLU A 391 2.79 18.50 14.78
CA GLU A 391 4.10 18.14 14.19
C GLU A 391 4.57 16.74 14.62
N ASN A 392 4.03 16.22 15.72
CA ASN A 392 4.42 14.92 16.22
C ASN A 392 3.94 13.80 15.28
N ALA A 393 4.88 13.24 14.51
CA ALA A 393 4.60 12.18 13.54
C ALA A 393 3.96 10.93 14.15
N PHE A 394 4.19 10.63 15.44
CA PHE A 394 3.57 9.49 16.13
C PHE A 394 2.07 9.72 16.35
N LEU A 395 1.68 10.93 16.74
CA LEU A 395 0.25 11.26 16.89
C LEU A 395 -0.49 11.36 15.55
N LEU A 396 0.27 11.35 14.44
CA LEU A 396 -0.24 11.29 13.06
C LEU A 396 -0.25 9.86 12.48
N THR A 397 0.08 8.85 13.28
CA THR A 397 0.07 7.43 12.85
C THR A 397 -1.32 7.03 12.38
N GLY A 398 -1.41 6.47 11.17
CA GLY A 398 -2.65 6.04 10.53
C GLY A 398 -3.53 7.17 9.99
N PHE A 399 -3.05 8.41 9.96
CA PHE A 399 -3.73 9.53 9.30
C PHE A 399 -3.06 9.92 7.99
N PHE A 400 -3.88 10.05 6.95
CA PHE A 400 -3.46 10.41 5.60
C PHE A 400 -4.23 11.63 5.11
N CYS A 401 -3.55 12.56 4.47
CA CYS A 401 -4.14 13.73 3.83
C CYS A 401 -4.55 13.38 2.40
N ILE A 402 -5.83 13.59 2.09
CA ILE A 402 -6.36 13.62 0.73
C ILE A 402 -6.28 15.07 0.27
N GLU A 403 -5.51 15.30 -0.79
CA GLU A 403 -5.36 16.62 -1.41
C GLU A 403 -6.29 16.73 -2.62
N ALA A 404 -7.39 17.47 -2.48
CA ALA A 404 -8.53 17.47 -3.43
C ALA A 404 -8.13 17.82 -4.87
N GLU A 405 -7.19 18.76 -5.01
CA GLU A 405 -6.78 19.33 -6.31
C GLU A 405 -5.49 18.71 -6.87
N THR A 406 -5.08 17.54 -6.38
CA THR A 406 -3.86 16.88 -6.84
C THR A 406 -4.14 15.53 -7.47
N ASP A 407 -3.34 15.20 -8.48
CA ASP A 407 -3.33 13.87 -9.09
C ASP A 407 -2.43 12.90 -8.29
N GLN A 408 -2.67 12.80 -6.99
CA GLN A 408 -1.89 11.96 -6.08
C GLN A 408 -2.79 11.19 -5.12
N ALA A 409 -2.34 9.99 -4.75
CA ALA A 409 -2.94 9.19 -3.70
C ALA A 409 -2.82 9.90 -2.33
N PRO A 410 -3.62 9.50 -1.32
CA PRO A 410 -3.52 10.08 0.01
C PRO A 410 -2.13 9.86 0.61
N LYS A 411 -1.54 10.91 1.19
CA LYS A 411 -0.18 10.89 1.75
C LYS A 411 -0.23 10.92 3.27
N ALA A 412 0.71 10.25 3.92
CA ALA A 412 0.83 10.30 5.37
C ALA A 412 0.83 11.75 5.88
N MET A 413 -0.05 12.09 6.83
CA MET A 413 -0.14 13.46 7.35
C MET A 413 1.19 13.93 7.93
N SER A 414 1.97 13.04 8.54
CA SER A 414 3.32 13.33 9.05
C SER A 414 4.29 13.85 7.98
N LYS A 415 4.03 13.57 6.69
CA LYS A 415 4.81 14.04 5.54
C LYS A 415 4.12 15.18 4.77
N THR A 416 2.91 15.56 5.16
CA THR A 416 2.15 16.65 4.52
C THR A 416 2.45 17.97 5.23
N PRO A 417 2.85 19.04 4.52
CA PRO A 417 3.02 20.38 5.09
C PRO A 417 1.75 20.92 5.76
N GLN A 418 1.88 21.68 6.85
CA GLN A 418 0.75 22.24 7.60
C GLN A 418 -0.18 23.11 6.72
N LEU A 419 0.39 23.92 5.81
CA LEU A 419 -0.38 24.75 4.89
C LEU A 419 -1.35 23.92 4.04
N ILE A 420 -0.95 22.73 3.62
CA ILE A 420 -1.80 21.82 2.84
C ILE A 420 -2.90 21.22 3.73
N ARG A 421 -2.60 20.92 4.99
CA ARG A 421 -3.58 20.35 5.95
C ARG A 421 -4.68 21.35 6.33
N GLN A 422 -4.45 22.65 6.14
CA GLN A 422 -5.40 23.72 6.45
C GLN A 422 -6.36 24.04 5.29
N ILE A 423 -6.14 23.47 4.10
CA ILE A 423 -7.02 23.68 2.94
C ILE A 423 -8.40 23.07 3.24
N PRO A 424 -9.50 23.83 3.13
CA PRO A 424 -10.83 23.38 3.55
C PRO A 424 -11.37 22.14 2.83
N ASP A 425 -11.02 21.97 1.55
CA ASP A 425 -11.46 20.82 0.74
C ASP A 425 -10.55 19.60 0.89
N ASN A 426 -9.45 19.69 1.64
CA ASN A 426 -8.63 18.53 1.96
C ASN A 426 -9.28 17.69 3.07
N ARG A 427 -9.10 16.37 2.99
CA ARG A 427 -9.71 15.42 3.92
C ARG A 427 -8.67 14.58 4.63
N MET A 428 -9.02 14.11 5.82
CA MET A 428 -8.26 13.14 6.59
C MET A 428 -8.83 11.74 6.36
N LEU A 429 -8.02 10.83 5.83
CA LEU A 429 -8.31 9.41 5.78
C LEU A 429 -7.67 8.71 6.98
N GLN A 430 -8.45 7.87 7.67
CA GLN A 430 -8.09 7.23 8.94
C GLN A 430 -8.06 5.70 8.79
N THR A 431 -6.95 5.06 9.18
CA THR A 431 -6.72 3.61 9.03
C THR A 431 -6.61 2.86 10.37
N GLN A 432 -6.79 3.51 11.51
CA GLN A 432 -6.53 2.94 12.84
C GLN A 432 -7.36 1.69 13.12
N ASP A 433 -8.64 1.69 12.75
CA ASP A 433 -9.52 0.54 12.95
C ASP A 433 -9.13 -0.63 12.04
N VAL A 434 -8.68 -0.34 10.82
CA VAL A 434 -8.12 -1.35 9.90
C VAL A 434 -6.86 -1.98 10.51
N LEU A 435 -5.94 -1.17 11.04
CA LEU A 435 -4.73 -1.65 11.70
C LEU A 435 -5.05 -2.55 12.91
N THR A 436 -6.09 -2.20 13.67
CA THR A 436 -6.54 -2.98 14.82
C THR A 436 -7.03 -4.37 14.38
N ILE A 437 -7.87 -4.44 13.35
CA ILE A 437 -8.40 -5.72 12.85
C ILE A 437 -7.30 -6.58 12.22
N LEU A 438 -6.43 -5.98 11.41
CA LEU A 438 -5.31 -6.69 10.81
C LEU A 438 -4.31 -7.17 11.87
N GLY A 439 -4.06 -6.37 12.90
CA GLY A 439 -3.21 -6.74 14.03
C GLY A 439 -3.77 -7.91 14.85
N GLN A 440 -5.09 -8.00 15.01
CA GLN A 440 -5.74 -9.15 15.67
C GLN A 440 -5.51 -10.46 14.90
N LYS A 441 -5.52 -10.42 13.55
CA LYS A 441 -5.17 -11.58 12.71
C LYS A 441 -3.71 -12.04 12.89
N LEU A 442 -2.82 -11.22 13.45
CA LEU A 442 -1.43 -11.64 13.70
C LEU A 442 -1.25 -12.38 15.03
N ILE A 443 -2.26 -12.36 15.90
CA ILE A 443 -2.22 -13.03 17.20
C ILE A 443 -2.59 -14.50 16.94
N PRO A 444 -1.70 -15.47 17.25
CA PRO A 444 -1.95 -16.88 16.97
C PRO A 444 -3.02 -17.45 17.91
N ILE A 445 -4.29 -17.24 17.58
CA ILE A 445 -5.44 -17.77 18.32
C ILE A 445 -6.02 -18.99 17.60
N ASN A 446 -5.93 -19.05 16.26
CA ASN A 446 -6.43 -20.17 15.45
C ASN A 446 -5.36 -20.73 14.50
N LYS A 447 -5.21 -22.07 14.47
CA LYS A 447 -4.29 -22.79 13.57
C LYS A 447 -4.68 -22.75 12.07
N GLN A 448 -5.78 -22.08 11.71
CA GLN A 448 -6.36 -22.12 10.36
C GLN A 448 -6.02 -20.89 9.50
N GLU A 449 -5.31 -19.88 10.02
CA GLU A 449 -4.99 -18.70 9.22
C GLU A 449 -3.93 -19.00 8.15
N ASN A 450 -4.19 -18.51 6.94
CA ASN A 450 -3.31 -18.73 5.81
C ASN A 450 -1.99 -17.98 6.01
N ARG A 451 -0.87 -18.71 6.07
CA ARG A 451 0.48 -18.15 6.29
C ARG A 451 0.83 -17.01 5.33
N LEU A 452 0.35 -17.06 4.08
CA LEU A 452 0.60 -16.03 3.08
C LEU A 452 -0.11 -14.72 3.43
N ASP A 453 -1.33 -14.78 3.97
CA ASP A 453 -2.05 -13.58 4.44
C ASP A 453 -1.32 -12.94 5.62
N LEU A 454 -0.85 -13.76 6.58
CA LEU A 454 -0.11 -13.25 7.73
C LEU A 454 1.20 -12.55 7.35
N LEU A 455 1.94 -13.09 6.38
CA LEU A 455 3.14 -12.45 5.85
C LEU A 455 2.82 -11.13 5.15
N LEU A 456 1.78 -11.12 4.32
CA LEU A 456 1.32 -9.92 3.62
C LEU A 456 0.88 -8.83 4.61
N ILE A 457 0.09 -9.19 5.63
CA ILE A 457 -0.35 -8.27 6.68
C ILE A 457 0.86 -7.62 7.38
N ARG A 458 1.84 -8.43 7.80
CA ARG A 458 3.07 -7.92 8.44
C ARG A 458 3.83 -6.94 7.56
N GLN A 459 3.85 -7.19 6.25
CA GLN A 459 4.53 -6.32 5.28
C GLN A 459 3.84 -4.97 5.10
N VAL A 460 2.50 -4.95 5.04
CA VAL A 460 1.75 -3.72 4.73
C VAL A 460 1.37 -2.88 5.95
N MET A 461 1.31 -3.48 7.14
CA MET A 461 0.91 -2.77 8.37
C MET A 461 1.71 -1.48 8.65
N PRO A 462 3.06 -1.46 8.53
CA PRO A 462 3.82 -0.22 8.75
C PRO A 462 3.45 0.91 7.77
N GLN A 463 3.06 0.56 6.55
CA GLN A 463 2.65 1.53 5.54
C GLN A 463 1.26 2.09 5.86
N LEU A 464 0.30 1.22 6.19
CA LEU A 464 -1.04 1.61 6.64
C LEU A 464 -1.01 2.43 7.94
N ALA A 465 0.00 2.23 8.78
CA ALA A 465 0.23 3.04 9.99
C ALA A 465 0.93 4.38 9.72
N ALA A 466 1.37 4.66 8.48
CA ALA A 466 2.26 5.78 8.18
C ALA A 466 3.53 5.78 9.05
N SER A 467 3.94 4.61 9.55
CA SER A 467 5.03 4.43 10.50
C SER A 467 6.28 3.81 9.87
N TYR A 468 6.25 3.52 8.57
CA TYR A 468 7.42 3.01 7.85
C TYR A 468 8.60 3.98 7.99
N GLN A 469 9.71 3.46 8.52
CA GLN A 469 10.97 4.17 8.66
C GLN A 469 12.10 3.36 8.02
N ARG A 470 13.04 4.06 7.40
CA ARG A 470 14.27 3.44 6.93
C ARG A 470 15.10 3.01 8.15
N GLN A 471 15.68 1.82 8.08
CA GLN A 471 16.55 1.29 9.13
C GLN A 471 17.90 2.01 9.19
N SER A 472 18.37 2.51 8.04
CA SER A 472 19.62 3.25 7.92
C SER A 472 19.43 4.54 7.09
N PRO A 473 20.19 5.61 7.40
CA PRO A 473 20.22 6.80 6.57
C PRO A 473 20.80 6.46 5.19
N ARG A 474 20.31 7.13 4.15
CA ARG A 474 20.86 6.98 2.80
C ARG A 474 21.67 8.21 2.43
N LYS A 475 22.84 7.98 1.83
CA LYS A 475 23.67 9.04 1.25
C LYS A 475 23.20 9.29 -0.19
N GLN A 476 22.85 10.53 -0.49
CA GLN A 476 22.55 10.95 -1.86
C GLN A 476 23.86 11.06 -2.64
N LEU A 477 23.86 10.55 -3.87
CA LEU A 477 25.02 10.61 -4.75
C LEU A 477 24.75 11.70 -5.79
N ILE A 478 25.62 12.70 -5.84
CA ILE A 478 25.52 13.83 -6.78
C ILE A 478 26.01 13.38 -8.17
N GLU A 479 27.01 12.50 -8.22
CA GLU A 479 27.53 11.88 -9.43
C GLU A 479 27.74 10.37 -9.17
N SER A 480 26.71 9.56 -9.41
CA SER A 480 26.92 8.13 -9.60
C SER A 480 27.22 7.90 -11.07
N GLY A 481 28.43 7.44 -11.41
CA GLY A 481 28.70 6.94 -12.75
C GLY A 481 27.69 5.85 -13.15
N SER A 482 27.59 5.57 -14.46
CA SER A 482 26.73 4.49 -14.95
C SER A 482 27.18 3.14 -14.38
N VAL A 483 26.26 2.39 -13.79
CA VAL A 483 26.47 1.01 -13.34
C VAL A 483 25.69 0.04 -14.22
N GLU A 484 26.26 -1.13 -14.47
CA GLU A 484 25.60 -2.19 -15.23
C GLU A 484 24.74 -3.03 -14.28
N LEU A 485 23.47 -3.20 -14.63
CA LEU A 485 22.50 -4.04 -13.90
C LEU A 485 22.19 -5.28 -14.74
N VAL A 486 22.47 -6.46 -14.19
CA VAL A 486 22.04 -7.75 -14.73
C VAL A 486 20.93 -8.27 -13.82
N HIS A 487 19.78 -8.64 -14.38
CA HIS A 487 18.62 -9.09 -13.59
C HIS A 487 18.20 -10.52 -13.96
N GLY A 488 17.73 -11.26 -12.97
CA GLY A 488 17.32 -12.65 -13.12
C GLY A 488 18.47 -13.63 -12.87
N TYR A 489 18.17 -14.71 -12.15
CA TYR A 489 19.16 -15.72 -11.73
C TYR A 489 19.97 -16.29 -12.91
N ALA A 490 19.30 -16.74 -13.97
CA ALA A 490 19.95 -17.34 -15.13
C ALA A 490 20.88 -16.35 -15.87
N ALA A 491 20.45 -15.09 -16.02
CA ALA A 491 21.28 -14.07 -16.67
C ALA A 491 22.52 -13.73 -15.84
N ILE A 492 22.38 -13.69 -14.50
CA ILE A 492 23.52 -13.48 -13.59
C ILE A 492 24.53 -14.62 -13.70
N VAL A 493 24.06 -15.88 -13.70
CA VAL A 493 24.93 -17.05 -13.86
C VAL A 493 25.65 -17.01 -15.22
N ASN A 494 24.95 -16.71 -16.31
CA ASN A 494 25.55 -16.60 -17.65
C ASN A 494 26.59 -15.47 -17.70
N PHE A 495 26.25 -14.30 -17.14
CA PHE A 495 27.12 -13.13 -17.11
C PHE A 495 28.43 -13.41 -16.38
N LEU A 496 28.34 -14.01 -15.18
CA LEU A 496 29.53 -14.36 -14.41
C LEU A 496 30.38 -15.43 -15.12
N ASN A 497 29.77 -16.30 -15.94
CA ASN A 497 30.48 -17.32 -16.73
C ASN A 497 31.15 -16.73 -17.99
N GLY A 498 31.09 -15.41 -18.19
CA GLY A 498 31.65 -14.72 -19.35
C GLY A 498 30.77 -14.81 -20.60
N ALA A 499 29.55 -15.33 -20.50
CA ALA A 499 28.62 -15.34 -21.62
C ALA A 499 27.95 -13.97 -21.78
N ALA A 500 27.68 -13.59 -23.04
CA ALA A 500 26.91 -12.40 -23.33
C ALA A 500 25.52 -12.49 -22.67
N SER A 501 25.21 -11.55 -21.79
CA SER A 501 23.95 -11.48 -21.06
C SER A 501 23.37 -10.08 -21.16
N PRO A 502 22.04 -9.94 -21.28
CA PRO A 502 21.41 -8.64 -21.30
C PRO A 502 21.70 -7.89 -19.99
N SER A 503 22.17 -6.66 -20.13
CA SER A 503 22.47 -5.76 -19.02
C SER A 503 21.93 -4.37 -19.33
N MET A 504 21.39 -3.70 -18.31
CA MET A 504 20.92 -2.33 -18.41
C MET A 504 21.93 -1.36 -17.81
N LYS A 505 22.06 -0.19 -18.42
CA LYS A 505 22.78 0.93 -17.80
C LYS A 505 21.85 1.64 -16.82
N THR A 506 22.33 1.89 -15.61
CA THR A 506 21.55 2.50 -14.54
C THR A 506 22.40 3.50 -13.76
N MET A 507 21.74 4.37 -12.99
CA MET A 507 22.39 5.33 -12.10
C MET A 507 21.97 5.06 -10.65
N VAL A 508 22.90 5.19 -9.70
CA VAL A 508 22.62 5.03 -8.27
C VAL A 508 22.24 6.39 -7.68
N LEU A 509 20.95 6.62 -7.41
CA LEU A 509 20.47 7.89 -6.87
C LEU A 509 20.87 8.08 -5.39
N ASN A 510 20.83 7.00 -4.61
CA ASN A 510 21.26 6.99 -3.22
C ASN A 510 21.60 5.57 -2.76
N ASN A 511 22.41 5.46 -1.71
CA ASN A 511 22.81 4.17 -1.14
C ASN A 511 22.92 4.18 0.39
N SER A 512 22.99 2.99 0.95
CA SER A 512 23.25 2.67 2.36
C SER A 512 23.93 1.29 2.43
N GLU A 513 24.37 0.89 3.62
CA GLU A 513 24.94 -0.44 3.85
C GLU A 513 23.98 -1.60 3.51
N HIS A 514 22.66 -1.36 3.53
CA HIS A 514 21.66 -2.39 3.30
C HIS A 514 21.04 -2.36 1.89
N GLY A 515 21.33 -1.35 1.07
CA GLY A 515 20.52 -1.11 -0.12
C GLY A 515 20.80 0.18 -0.86
N SER A 516 20.28 0.24 -2.09
CA SER A 516 20.43 1.37 -3.01
C SER A 516 19.09 1.72 -3.67
N LEU A 517 18.98 2.94 -4.20
CA LEU A 517 17.93 3.33 -5.14
C LEU A 517 18.58 3.55 -6.50
N LEU A 518 18.07 2.89 -7.52
CA LEU A 518 18.51 3.05 -8.91
C LEU A 518 17.52 3.89 -9.71
N LEU A 519 18.05 4.57 -10.72
CA LEU A 519 17.32 5.13 -11.86
C LEU A 519 17.71 4.33 -13.11
N ILE A 520 16.72 3.89 -13.86
CA ILE A 520 16.85 3.14 -15.11
C ILE A 520 16.11 3.93 -16.18
N THR A 521 16.85 4.49 -17.13
CA THR A 521 16.26 5.18 -18.29
C THR A 521 15.93 4.15 -19.37
N GLU A 522 14.79 4.30 -20.05
CA GLU A 522 14.35 3.39 -21.13
C GLU A 522 14.23 1.92 -20.68
N CYS A 523 13.67 1.70 -19.48
CA CYS A 523 13.40 0.38 -18.94
C CYS A 523 12.29 -0.33 -19.74
N ASN A 524 12.72 -1.05 -20.78
CA ASN A 524 11.86 -1.90 -21.61
C ASN A 524 11.72 -3.32 -21.06
N ASP A 525 12.59 -3.69 -20.10
CA ASP A 525 12.56 -4.99 -19.45
C ASP A 525 11.46 -5.05 -18.38
N ASN A 526 10.82 -6.22 -18.28
CA ASN A 526 9.80 -6.49 -17.29
C ASN A 526 10.47 -6.99 -16.01
N ILE A 527 10.67 -6.11 -15.04
CA ILE A 527 11.36 -6.42 -13.78
C ILE A 527 10.33 -6.70 -12.67
N ASP A 528 10.57 -7.72 -11.85
CA ASP A 528 9.70 -8.11 -10.74
C ASP A 528 10.31 -7.84 -9.35
N VAL A 529 9.46 -7.48 -8.39
CA VAL A 529 9.86 -7.42 -6.97
C VAL A 529 10.23 -8.82 -6.48
N ASN A 530 11.30 -8.90 -5.70
CA ASN A 530 12.03 -10.09 -5.24
C ASN A 530 12.93 -10.75 -6.30
N GLU A 531 13.00 -10.23 -7.52
CA GLU A 531 13.95 -10.70 -8.54
C GLU A 531 15.40 -10.42 -8.08
N LEU A 532 16.29 -11.36 -8.38
CA LEU A 532 17.72 -11.26 -8.08
C LEU A 532 18.37 -10.33 -9.10
N VAL A 533 19.25 -9.45 -8.65
CA VAL A 533 20.05 -8.57 -9.53
C VAL A 533 21.51 -8.55 -9.12
N LEU A 534 22.37 -8.36 -10.11
CA LEU A 534 23.80 -8.13 -9.96
C LEU A 534 24.13 -6.73 -10.48
N LEU A 535 24.72 -5.92 -9.61
CA LEU A 535 25.30 -4.63 -9.99
C LEU A 535 26.78 -4.82 -10.25
N LYS A 536 27.21 -4.48 -11.46
CA LYS A 536 28.61 -4.34 -11.80
C LYS A 536 29.00 -2.87 -11.75
N MET A 537 29.79 -2.56 -10.73
CA MET A 537 30.48 -1.28 -10.56
C MET A 537 31.92 -1.43 -11.07
N GLN A 538 32.64 -0.31 -11.24
CA GLN A 538 34.00 -0.32 -11.80
C GLN A 538 34.94 -1.34 -11.15
N ASN A 539 34.90 -1.48 -9.81
CA ASN A 539 35.82 -2.33 -9.06
C ASN A 539 35.12 -3.37 -8.17
N SER A 540 33.80 -3.56 -8.31
CA SER A 540 33.06 -4.47 -7.43
C SER A 540 31.79 -5.02 -8.06
N LEU A 541 31.44 -6.24 -7.66
CA LEU A 541 30.16 -6.86 -7.93
C LEU A 541 29.33 -6.87 -6.66
N GLN A 542 28.08 -6.43 -6.75
CA GLN A 542 27.14 -6.46 -5.64
C GLN A 542 25.90 -7.25 -6.05
N LEU A 543 25.55 -8.25 -5.25
CA LEU A 543 24.31 -8.99 -5.43
C LEU A 543 23.20 -8.33 -4.59
N ALA A 544 22.00 -8.25 -5.14
CA ALA A 544 20.87 -7.66 -4.45
C ALA A 544 19.54 -8.32 -4.87
N THR A 545 18.49 -7.99 -4.15
CA THR A 545 17.10 -8.25 -4.55
C THR A 545 16.37 -6.95 -4.74
N ILE A 546 15.41 -6.93 -5.66
CA ILE A 546 14.53 -5.78 -5.85
C ILE A 546 13.48 -5.80 -4.76
N CYS A 547 13.47 -4.80 -3.88
CA CYS A 547 12.50 -4.67 -2.80
C CYS A 547 11.41 -3.63 -3.08
N TRP A 548 11.59 -2.81 -4.11
CA TRP A 548 10.62 -1.83 -4.57
C TRP A 548 10.88 -1.51 -6.05
N PHE A 549 9.84 -1.44 -6.88
CA PHE A 549 10.00 -1.09 -8.29
C PHE A 549 8.83 -0.23 -8.77
N CYS A 550 9.13 0.83 -9.50
CA CYS A 550 8.12 1.68 -10.12
C CYS A 550 8.64 2.20 -11.46
N ASN A 551 7.81 2.15 -12.50
CA ASN A 551 8.10 2.61 -13.84
C ASN A 551 7.05 3.63 -14.27
N ASP A 552 7.46 4.77 -14.81
CA ASP A 552 6.51 5.74 -15.36
C ASP A 552 6.00 5.30 -16.74
N TRP A 553 5.13 6.08 -17.37
CA TRP A 553 4.58 5.77 -18.70
C TRP A 553 5.54 6.17 -19.84
N GLN A 554 6.68 6.78 -19.52
CA GLN A 554 7.79 7.12 -20.42
C GLN A 554 8.93 6.09 -20.34
N ASN A 555 8.74 4.99 -19.61
CA ASN A 555 9.74 3.95 -19.36
C ASN A 555 10.96 4.40 -18.55
N ASN A 556 10.84 5.44 -17.72
CA ASN A 556 11.83 5.70 -16.67
C ASN A 556 11.42 4.94 -15.41
N ALA A 557 12.28 4.02 -14.99
CA ALA A 557 12.05 3.21 -13.81
C ALA A 557 12.96 3.61 -12.65
N GLN A 558 12.45 3.44 -11.44
CA GLN A 558 13.21 3.48 -10.21
C GLN A 558 13.13 2.13 -9.51
N ALA A 559 14.27 1.64 -9.02
CA ALA A 559 14.37 0.35 -8.36
C ALA A 559 15.03 0.49 -6.98
N GLY A 560 14.29 0.15 -5.93
CA GLY A 560 14.84 -0.03 -4.60
C GLY A 560 15.47 -1.42 -4.48
N LEU A 561 16.71 -1.46 -4.02
CA LEU A 561 17.49 -2.68 -3.86
C LEU A 561 17.76 -2.97 -2.39
N SER A 562 17.65 -4.24 -2.02
CA SER A 562 18.17 -4.80 -0.77
C SER A 562 19.42 -5.61 -1.09
N LEU A 563 20.57 -5.16 -0.61
CA LEU A 563 21.85 -5.84 -0.85
C LEU A 563 21.84 -7.22 -0.17
N ILE A 564 22.48 -8.19 -0.82
CA ILE A 564 22.79 -9.49 -0.26
C ILE A 564 24.27 -9.47 0.11
N ASP A 565 24.56 -9.81 1.37
CA ASP A 565 25.93 -9.88 1.85
C ASP A 565 26.74 -10.94 1.07
N GLY A 566 28.00 -10.62 0.83
CA GLY A 566 28.96 -11.48 0.14
C GLY A 566 29.08 -11.22 -1.35
N THR A 567 30.28 -11.46 -1.88
CA THR A 567 30.53 -11.43 -3.32
C THR A 567 30.06 -12.75 -3.93
N PRO A 568 29.25 -12.73 -5.01
CA PRO A 568 28.81 -13.96 -5.66
C PRO A 568 29.94 -14.58 -6.48
N GLU A 569 30.19 -15.87 -6.23
CA GLU A 569 31.09 -16.70 -7.04
C GLU A 569 30.30 -17.80 -7.73
N ILE A 570 30.70 -18.17 -8.94
CA ILE A 570 30.08 -19.28 -9.65
C ILE A 570 30.47 -20.58 -8.97
N ALA A 571 29.46 -21.43 -8.79
CA ALA A 571 29.63 -22.81 -8.41
C ALA A 571 28.71 -23.70 -9.25
N THR A 572 28.93 -25.00 -9.17
CA THR A 572 27.91 -25.98 -9.51
C THR A 572 27.63 -26.84 -8.30
N CYS A 573 26.42 -27.39 -8.20
CA CYS A 573 26.07 -28.30 -7.13
C CYS A 573 25.39 -29.55 -7.69
N GLN A 574 25.70 -30.69 -7.09
CA GLN A 574 25.16 -31.98 -7.46
C GLN A 574 24.58 -32.65 -6.21
N PRO A 575 23.29 -33.01 -6.18
CA PRO A 575 22.74 -33.84 -5.12
C PRO A 575 23.41 -35.20 -5.08
N LYS A 576 23.79 -35.69 -3.90
CA LYS A 576 24.44 -37.00 -3.75
C LYS A 576 23.61 -38.17 -4.31
N SER A 577 22.28 -38.03 -4.28
CA SER A 577 21.34 -39.03 -4.78
C SER A 577 21.02 -38.91 -6.28
N GLY A 578 21.68 -38.00 -7.02
CA GLY A 578 21.36 -37.73 -8.43
C GLY A 578 22.58 -37.40 -9.29
N ASN A 579 22.38 -37.49 -10.61
CA ASN A 579 23.43 -37.23 -11.61
C ASN A 579 23.32 -35.84 -12.24
N LEU A 580 22.26 -35.08 -11.92
CA LEU A 580 22.04 -33.74 -12.45
C LEU A 580 22.92 -32.74 -11.70
N VAL A 581 23.71 -31.99 -12.47
CA VAL A 581 24.51 -30.86 -12.00
C VAL A 581 23.71 -29.59 -12.23
N TYR A 582 23.62 -28.77 -11.18
CA TYR A 582 22.88 -27.51 -11.21
C TYR A 582 23.86 -26.34 -11.10
N PRO A 583 23.72 -25.29 -11.93
CA PRO A 583 24.41 -24.03 -11.68
C PRO A 583 24.04 -23.49 -10.30
N ALA A 584 24.98 -22.83 -9.64
CA ALA A 584 24.79 -22.20 -8.35
C ALA A 584 25.61 -20.91 -8.25
N LEU A 585 25.19 -20.01 -7.36
CA LEU A 585 26.01 -18.91 -6.87
C LEU A 585 26.37 -19.17 -5.42
N GLN A 586 27.65 -19.26 -5.12
CA GLN A 586 28.17 -19.36 -3.77
C GLN A 586 28.41 -17.94 -3.22
N LEU A 587 27.90 -17.70 -2.02
CA LEU A 587 28.11 -16.44 -1.29
C LEU A 587 29.13 -16.67 -0.18
N ASN A 588 30.29 -16.03 -0.33
CA ASN A 588 31.34 -16.06 0.68
C ASN A 588 31.03 -15.04 1.79
N THR A 589 30.18 -15.46 2.74
CA THR A 589 29.83 -14.71 3.95
C THR A 589 30.22 -15.49 5.20
N GLN A 590 30.03 -14.92 6.40
CA GLN A 590 30.25 -15.63 7.67
C GLN A 590 29.44 -16.93 7.78
N ILE A 591 28.24 -16.96 7.18
CA ILE A 591 27.40 -18.16 7.12
C ILE A 591 27.27 -18.54 5.65
N PRO A 592 28.05 -19.53 5.17
CA PRO A 592 28.07 -19.91 3.76
C PRO A 592 26.67 -20.18 3.23
N ALA A 593 26.37 -19.58 2.07
CA ALA A 593 25.07 -19.70 1.44
C ALA A 593 25.21 -20.02 -0.05
N LEU A 594 24.21 -20.72 -0.57
CA LEU A 594 24.05 -20.99 -1.99
C LEU A 594 22.77 -20.34 -2.47
N ILE A 595 22.82 -19.85 -3.71
CA ILE A 595 21.65 -19.51 -4.49
C ILE A 595 21.59 -20.46 -5.67
N THR A 596 20.47 -21.14 -5.83
CA THR A 596 20.23 -22.10 -6.92
C THR A 596 18.88 -21.86 -7.56
N GLN A 597 18.62 -22.50 -8.68
CA GLN A 597 17.24 -22.68 -9.15
C GLN A 597 16.41 -23.49 -8.13
N LYS A 598 15.09 -23.44 -8.28
CA LYS A 598 14.15 -24.18 -7.42
C LYS A 598 14.34 -25.70 -7.46
N GLY A 599 14.02 -26.34 -6.33
CA GLY A 599 13.95 -27.79 -6.21
C GLY A 599 15.30 -28.45 -5.90
N VAL A 600 16.35 -27.64 -5.76
CA VAL A 600 17.65 -28.11 -5.28
C VAL A 600 17.63 -28.19 -3.75
N PHE A 601 17.00 -27.24 -3.06
CA PHE A 601 16.90 -27.29 -1.61
C PHE A 601 15.90 -28.35 -1.14
N SER A 602 16.33 -29.16 -0.19
CA SER A 602 15.45 -29.78 0.80
C SER A 602 16.19 -29.81 2.14
N PRO A 603 15.53 -29.80 3.31
CA PRO A 603 16.24 -29.81 4.59
C PRO A 603 17.15 -31.05 4.72
N LYS A 604 18.40 -30.85 5.16
CA LYS A 604 19.41 -31.91 5.35
C LYS A 604 19.83 -32.67 4.08
N ARG A 605 19.57 -32.11 2.91
CA ARG A 605 20.03 -32.67 1.63
C ARG A 605 21.54 -32.59 1.55
N GLN A 606 22.16 -33.69 1.12
CA GLN A 606 23.60 -33.71 0.86
C GLN A 606 23.86 -33.29 -0.59
N LEU A 607 24.73 -32.28 -0.75
CA LEU A 607 25.17 -31.78 -2.05
C LEU A 607 26.70 -31.84 -2.11
N THR A 608 27.24 -32.09 -3.29
CA THR A 608 28.64 -31.78 -3.61
C THR A 608 28.66 -30.48 -4.39
N VAL A 609 29.36 -29.48 -3.88
CA VAL A 609 29.49 -28.15 -4.48
C VAL A 609 30.88 -28.06 -5.10
N PHE A 610 30.97 -27.74 -6.38
CA PHE A 610 32.22 -27.47 -7.07
C PHE A 610 32.37 -25.95 -7.18
N ASN A 611 33.40 -25.40 -6.53
CA ASN A 611 33.69 -23.97 -6.58
C ASN A 611 34.20 -23.56 -7.98
N ALA A 612 34.50 -22.27 -8.19
CA ALA A 612 35.04 -21.76 -9.45
C ALA A 612 36.38 -22.40 -9.89
N LYS A 613 37.14 -23.01 -8.96
CA LYS A 613 38.38 -23.74 -9.23
C LYS A 613 38.15 -25.23 -9.54
N GLY A 614 36.92 -25.71 -9.36
CA GLY A 614 36.54 -27.11 -9.52
C GLY A 614 36.74 -27.96 -8.27
N ASP A 615 37.14 -27.38 -7.13
CA ASP A 615 37.37 -28.14 -5.91
C ASP A 615 36.03 -28.61 -5.31
N PRO A 616 35.88 -29.92 -5.02
CA PRO A 616 34.64 -30.45 -4.46
C PRO A 616 34.53 -30.17 -2.95
N LEU A 617 33.37 -29.66 -2.54
CA LEU A 617 32.97 -29.43 -1.15
C LEU A 617 31.70 -30.23 -0.87
N ASN A 618 31.78 -31.20 0.06
CA ASN A 618 30.60 -31.92 0.51
C ASN A 618 29.86 -31.12 1.58
N VAL A 619 28.59 -30.82 1.32
CA VAL A 619 27.79 -29.94 2.18
C VAL A 619 26.43 -30.56 2.51
N GLU A 620 25.86 -30.13 3.63
CA GLU A 620 24.47 -30.41 4.02
C GLU A 620 23.67 -29.12 4.08
N THR A 621 22.53 -29.09 3.39
CA THR A 621 21.61 -27.93 3.39
C THR A 621 20.94 -27.79 4.76
N LYS A 622 20.78 -26.54 5.21
CA LYS A 622 20.23 -26.22 6.54
C LYS A 622 18.97 -25.37 6.45
N ASP A 623 19.10 -24.05 6.54
CA ASP A 623 17.98 -23.12 6.61
C ASP A 623 17.78 -22.39 5.27
N VAL A 624 16.52 -22.28 4.83
CA VAL A 624 16.15 -21.44 3.67
C VAL A 624 15.97 -20.01 4.13
N TYR A 625 16.69 -19.08 3.51
CA TYR A 625 16.48 -17.65 3.72
C TYR A 625 15.39 -17.09 2.83
N SER A 626 15.39 -17.46 1.55
CA SER A 626 14.37 -17.01 0.59
C SER A 626 14.12 -18.06 -0.49
N ALA A 627 12.88 -18.13 -0.95
CA ALA A 627 12.46 -18.96 -2.07
C ALA A 627 11.46 -18.15 -2.89
N THR A 628 11.83 -17.79 -4.13
CA THR A 628 11.00 -16.97 -5.03
C THR A 628 10.25 -17.88 -6.00
N LEU A 629 9.99 -17.51 -7.25
CA LEU A 629 9.62 -18.47 -8.31
C LEU A 629 10.86 -18.99 -9.07
N ASP A 630 11.91 -18.17 -9.12
CA ASP A 630 13.07 -18.41 -9.99
C ASP A 630 14.26 -19.04 -9.25
N TYR A 631 14.42 -18.74 -7.96
CA TYR A 631 15.57 -19.18 -7.18
C TYR A 631 15.24 -19.51 -5.72
N GLU A 632 16.15 -20.25 -5.08
CA GLU A 632 16.17 -20.53 -3.66
C GLU A 632 17.53 -20.11 -3.10
N ARG A 633 17.53 -19.44 -1.95
CA ARG A 633 18.72 -19.07 -1.19
C ARG A 633 18.71 -19.77 0.15
N PHE A 634 19.75 -20.54 0.45
CA PHE A 634 19.84 -21.32 1.68
C PHE A 634 21.26 -21.42 2.21
N THR A 635 21.36 -21.67 3.50
CA THR A 635 22.63 -21.96 4.19
C THR A 635 22.99 -23.42 4.07
N TYR A 636 24.28 -23.71 4.22
CA TYR A 636 24.78 -25.07 4.31
C TYR A 636 25.90 -25.21 5.34
N ILE A 637 26.18 -26.45 5.73
CA ILE A 637 27.29 -26.83 6.61
C ILE A 637 28.25 -27.70 5.80
N ILE A 638 29.54 -27.40 5.87
CA ILE A 638 30.59 -28.22 5.25
C ILE A 638 30.78 -29.48 6.10
N LYS A 639 30.66 -30.66 5.48
CA LYS A 639 31.02 -31.93 6.12
C LYS A 639 32.52 -32.15 5.93
N ALA A 640 33.28 -32.01 7.01
CA ALA A 640 34.66 -32.50 7.03
C ALA A 640 34.66 -34.02 6.83
N GLY A 641 35.64 -34.51 6.06
CA GLY A 641 35.72 -35.84 5.44
C GLY A 641 35.03 -36.99 6.18
N SER A 642 34.22 -37.74 5.41
CA SER A 642 34.00 -39.17 5.62
C SER A 642 34.96 -39.95 4.73
#